data_AF-R5F9H4-F1
#
_entry.id   AF-R5F9H4-F1
#
_cell.length_a   1.000
_cell.length_b   1.000
_cell.length_c   1.000
_cell.angle_alpha   90.00
_cell.angle_beta   90.00
_cell.angle_gamma   90.00
#
_symmetry.space_group_name_H-M   'P 1'
#
loop_
_entity.id
_entity.type
_entity.pdbx_description
1 polymer ?
#
loop_
_entity_poly.entity_id
_entity_poly.type
_entity_poly.pdbx_seq_one_letter_code
_entity_poly.pdbx_strand_id
1 'polypeptide(L)'
;MSGEDLQRQTSVNIQEKANLIWTIADKLVGLYKPHEYGRVILPMCVIKRFEDTLAPTKDAVIKMNEDLDAKGITVKKGFLEAAAKQHFYNTSKFTFDILLADPDNIKDNFENYLNHFSENVIDIIDRMDFYNEIKKLDDNNRLYLVIKEFCSTKAYLGADVVSAVDMGYIFEELVRKFSESYNDQAGAHFTARDIIYLMGELLVGDHEQEMRDEGIVASIYDMAMGTSQMLACLDERFRKIDPEAEITCYGQELNPQTYGIAKADMLIKGGNADNMRLGDTLGDDQFKGYQFDYIISNPPFGIDWQASEKRVKAEHELGEAGRFAPGLPAKGDGQMLFMLNGVAKLKEDGRMAIIQNGSPLFKGDAGSGESEIRGYLLEHDWLEAIVQLPNDLFYNTGIATYIWVVSKSKSEERIGKVQLIDASQCFEKLRKPLGNKRVEITTACRELIMQAYHDFTNWEYTSEDNPELKVESKIKDVEDFKFTKLIINRPLRLEYKDIHFDEATAEDYKEADRDLLKKVATYWEDNMPAGQAGIPDLTFFSELKKAKIKVPQGKVALLRNYFGKRNADMPEAYVKPTDANSGFAPDPDLKDSEIIPWKEDIAEYLDKNVRPYAPDFWYNEADSKIGYEIPFTREFYKYTPLTPSSVIFEELKKLEERESELLSKILG
;
A
#
# COMPACT_ATOMS: atom_id res chain seq x y z
N MET A 1 -39.92 4.17 3.92
CA MET A 1 -39.50 5.07 2.82
C MET A 1 -39.01 4.20 1.67
N SER A 2 -39.22 4.62 0.42
CA SER A 2 -38.61 3.91 -0.72
C SER A 2 -37.09 4.11 -0.71
N GLY A 3 -36.34 3.26 -1.44
CA GLY A 3 -34.88 3.41 -1.58
C GLY A 3 -34.47 4.74 -2.22
N GLU A 4 -35.29 5.28 -3.12
CA GLU A 4 -35.07 6.60 -3.75
C GLU A 4 -35.30 7.76 -2.76
N ASP A 5 -36.26 7.63 -1.84
CA ASP A 5 -36.52 8.66 -0.81
C ASP A 5 -35.36 8.74 0.20
N LEU A 6 -34.78 7.58 0.57
CA LEU A 6 -33.60 7.49 1.43
C LEU A 6 -32.40 8.18 0.76
N GLN A 7 -32.10 7.86 -0.50
CA GLN A 7 -31.01 8.51 -1.25
C GLN A 7 -31.18 10.03 -1.39
N ARG A 8 -32.41 10.50 -1.62
CA ARG A 8 -32.69 11.95 -1.67
C ARG A 8 -32.46 12.61 -0.31
N GLN A 9 -32.90 11.99 0.78
CA GLN A 9 -32.70 12.52 2.12
C GLN A 9 -31.22 12.55 2.51
N THR A 10 -30.47 11.49 2.21
CA THR A 10 -29.00 11.46 2.37
C THR A 10 -28.34 12.61 1.60
N SER A 11 -28.73 12.82 0.34
CA SER A 11 -28.17 13.90 -0.50
C SER A 11 -28.47 15.30 0.06
N VAL A 12 -29.69 15.53 0.56
CA VAL A 12 -30.09 16.79 1.20
C VAL A 12 -29.29 17.00 2.50
N ASN A 13 -29.19 15.98 3.34
CA ASN A 13 -28.41 16.02 4.58
C ASN A 13 -26.94 16.39 4.28
N ILE A 14 -26.31 15.74 3.31
CA ILE A 14 -24.93 16.04 2.92
C ILE A 14 -24.81 17.50 2.47
N GLN A 15 -25.71 17.99 1.61
CA GLN A 15 -25.62 19.36 1.08
C GLN A 15 -25.86 20.44 2.15
N GLU A 16 -26.80 20.23 3.06
CA GLU A 16 -27.06 21.17 4.15
C GLU A 16 -25.89 21.23 5.13
N LYS A 17 -25.33 20.08 5.49
CA LYS A 17 -24.16 19.99 6.38
C LYS A 17 -22.90 20.52 5.70
N ALA A 18 -22.76 20.30 4.41
CA ALA A 18 -21.74 20.91 3.56
C ALA A 18 -21.76 22.45 3.61
N ASN A 19 -22.94 23.08 3.70
CA ASN A 19 -23.09 24.53 3.80
C ASN A 19 -22.80 25.05 5.22
N LEU A 20 -23.16 24.28 6.25
CA LEU A 20 -22.80 24.58 7.63
C LEU A 20 -21.27 24.66 7.79
N ILE A 21 -20.53 23.72 7.20
CA ILE A 21 -19.05 23.72 7.19
C ILE A 21 -18.51 25.05 6.66
N TRP A 22 -19.00 25.50 5.52
CA TRP A 22 -18.54 26.75 4.91
C TRP A 22 -18.85 27.95 5.81
N THR A 23 -20.04 27.97 6.42
CA THR A 23 -20.43 29.03 7.35
C THR A 23 -19.50 29.11 8.57
N ILE A 24 -19.05 27.95 9.09
CA ILE A 24 -18.09 27.89 10.19
C ILE A 24 -16.68 28.25 9.71
N ALA A 25 -16.27 27.74 8.54
CA ALA A 25 -14.98 28.04 7.94
C ALA A 25 -14.78 29.56 7.78
N ASP A 26 -15.82 30.30 7.38
CA ASP A 26 -15.82 31.76 7.32
C ASP A 26 -15.48 32.43 8.65
N LYS A 27 -15.81 31.81 9.79
CA LYS A 27 -15.46 32.31 11.13
C LYS A 27 -14.01 32.04 11.50
N LEU A 28 -13.38 31.06 10.86
CA LEU A 28 -12.00 30.63 11.09
C LEU A 28 -10.98 31.33 10.18
N VAL A 29 -11.45 31.97 9.10
CA VAL A 29 -10.61 32.72 8.15
C VAL A 29 -9.69 33.71 8.88
N GLY A 30 -8.41 33.66 8.52
CA GLY A 30 -7.36 34.52 9.06
C GLY A 30 -6.68 33.98 10.32
N LEU A 31 -7.39 33.21 11.15
CA LEU A 31 -6.82 32.56 12.35
C LEU A 31 -6.25 31.17 12.04
N TYR A 32 -6.89 30.46 11.10
CA TYR A 32 -6.47 29.16 10.61
C TYR A 32 -6.20 29.24 9.12
N LYS A 33 -5.27 28.40 8.65
CA LYS A 33 -5.16 28.12 7.22
C LYS A 33 -6.30 27.17 6.80
N PRO A 34 -6.73 27.18 5.53
CA PRO A 34 -7.83 26.32 5.07
C PRO A 34 -7.70 24.83 5.42
N HIS A 35 -6.48 24.28 5.37
CA HIS A 35 -6.20 22.89 5.73
C HIS A 35 -6.30 22.61 7.24
N GLU A 36 -6.22 23.64 8.09
CA GLU A 36 -6.34 23.51 9.55
C GLU A 36 -7.79 23.61 10.03
N TYR A 37 -8.74 24.01 9.17
CA TYR A 37 -10.16 24.13 9.57
C TYR A 37 -10.74 22.80 10.09
N GLY A 38 -10.25 21.68 9.57
CA GLY A 38 -10.62 20.34 10.04
C GLY A 38 -10.31 20.09 11.52
N ARG A 39 -9.30 20.76 12.08
CA ARG A 39 -8.95 20.65 13.52
C ARG A 39 -10.02 21.21 14.44
N VAL A 40 -10.88 22.10 13.95
CA VAL A 40 -11.99 22.67 14.72
C VAL A 40 -13.30 22.01 14.34
N ILE A 41 -13.56 21.89 13.03
CA ILE A 41 -14.88 21.47 12.55
C ILE A 41 -15.12 19.97 12.81
N LEU A 42 -14.12 19.11 12.65
CA LEU A 42 -14.28 17.67 12.87
C LEU A 42 -14.60 17.34 14.35
N PRO A 43 -13.83 17.81 15.36
CA PRO A 43 -14.18 17.57 16.75
C PRO A 43 -15.56 18.14 17.12
N MET A 44 -15.89 19.34 16.64
CA MET A 44 -17.21 19.92 16.91
C MET A 44 -18.35 19.10 16.30
N CYS A 45 -18.18 18.56 15.09
CA CYS A 45 -19.15 17.65 14.49
C CYS A 45 -19.32 16.37 15.32
N VAL A 46 -18.24 15.78 15.82
CA VAL A 46 -18.27 14.61 16.71
C VAL A 46 -19.00 14.92 18.02
N ILE A 47 -18.63 16.03 18.68
CA ILE A 47 -19.28 16.48 19.94
C ILE A 47 -20.77 16.75 19.71
N LYS A 48 -21.12 17.40 18.60
CA LYS A 48 -22.52 17.71 18.28
C LYS A 48 -23.33 16.45 17.99
N ARG A 49 -22.72 15.46 17.32
CA ARG A 49 -23.33 14.15 17.11
C ARG A 49 -23.62 13.44 18.44
N PHE A 50 -22.70 13.50 19.40
CA PHE A 50 -22.95 12.97 20.75
C PHE A 50 -24.07 13.74 21.49
N GLU A 51 -24.01 15.08 21.52
CA GLU A 51 -25.04 15.91 22.17
C GLU A 51 -26.43 15.63 21.61
N ASP A 52 -26.59 15.65 20.29
CA ASP A 52 -27.90 15.49 19.66
C ASP A 52 -28.45 14.08 19.81
N THR A 53 -27.59 13.08 19.81
CA THR A 53 -28.00 11.70 20.09
C THR A 53 -28.47 11.53 21.54
N LEU A 54 -27.86 12.27 22.48
CA LEU A 54 -28.26 12.26 23.89
C LEU A 54 -29.44 13.20 24.21
N ALA A 55 -29.74 14.18 23.37
CA ALA A 55 -30.75 15.20 23.65
C ALA A 55 -32.10 14.65 24.13
N PRO A 56 -32.65 13.55 23.56
CA PRO A 56 -33.91 12.96 24.05
C PRO A 56 -33.83 12.32 25.44
N THR A 57 -32.64 12.02 25.93
CA THR A 57 -32.39 11.28 27.19
C THR A 57 -31.63 12.09 28.23
N LYS A 58 -31.19 13.31 27.91
CA LYS A 58 -30.33 14.15 28.76
C LYS A 58 -30.89 14.38 30.16
N ASP A 59 -32.17 14.75 30.27
CA ASP A 59 -32.83 14.95 31.56
C ASP A 59 -32.88 13.67 32.41
N ALA A 60 -33.06 12.52 31.76
CA ALA A 60 -33.06 11.22 32.45
C ALA A 60 -31.67 10.89 32.98
N VAL A 61 -30.61 11.16 32.21
CA VAL A 61 -29.21 10.96 32.64
C VAL A 61 -28.86 11.88 33.80
N ILE A 62 -29.19 13.17 33.72
CA ILE A 62 -28.92 14.14 34.81
C ILE A 62 -29.64 13.72 36.09
N LYS A 63 -30.93 13.42 36.00
CA LYS A 63 -31.72 12.96 37.15
C LYS A 63 -31.15 11.67 37.75
N MET A 64 -30.79 10.71 36.89
CA MET A 64 -30.19 9.46 37.36
C MET A 64 -28.87 9.70 38.07
N ASN A 65 -28.02 10.59 37.56
CA ASN A 65 -26.76 10.94 38.21
C ASN A 65 -26.98 11.57 39.59
N GLU A 66 -27.92 12.51 39.71
CA GLU A 66 -28.30 13.13 40.99
C GLU A 66 -28.86 12.10 41.99
N ASP A 67 -29.73 11.19 41.53
CA ASP A 67 -30.27 10.11 42.37
C ASP A 67 -29.19 9.14 42.86
N LEU A 68 -28.20 8.84 42.01
CA LEU A 68 -27.05 8.00 42.37
C LEU A 68 -26.13 8.71 43.38
N ASP A 69 -25.89 10.00 43.21
CA ASP A 69 -25.14 10.83 44.17
C ASP A 69 -25.82 10.89 45.53
N ALA A 70 -27.13 11.13 45.56
CA ALA A 70 -27.92 11.14 46.79
C ALA A 70 -27.89 9.79 47.53
N LYS A 71 -27.70 8.69 46.80
CA LYS A 71 -27.56 7.33 47.35
C LYS A 71 -26.12 6.94 47.69
N GLY A 72 -25.14 7.80 47.41
CA GLY A 72 -23.72 7.51 47.62
C GLY A 72 -23.15 6.40 46.72
N ILE A 73 -23.76 6.16 45.55
CA ILE A 73 -23.30 5.13 44.61
C ILE A 73 -22.11 5.68 43.80
N THR A 74 -20.97 5.00 43.91
CA THR A 74 -19.72 5.40 43.24
C THR A 74 -19.61 4.83 41.82
N VAL A 75 -20.08 3.60 41.59
CA VAL A 75 -20.04 2.95 40.27
C VAL A 75 -21.32 3.27 39.51
N LYS A 76 -21.28 4.34 38.70
CA LYS A 76 -22.46 4.88 38.02
C LYS A 76 -22.60 4.46 36.54
N LYS A 77 -21.51 4.03 35.90
CA LYS A 77 -21.43 3.82 34.44
C LYS A 77 -22.64 3.09 33.83
N GLY A 78 -22.91 1.85 34.25
CA GLY A 78 -23.99 1.05 33.67
C GLY A 78 -25.39 1.64 33.89
N PHE A 79 -25.61 2.37 34.99
CA PHE A 79 -26.87 3.06 35.25
C PHE A 79 -27.07 4.26 34.33
N LEU A 80 -26.00 5.02 34.09
CA LEU A 80 -26.02 6.20 33.23
C LEU A 80 -26.13 5.81 31.75
N GLU A 81 -25.44 4.75 31.32
CA GLU A 81 -25.59 4.15 29.98
C GLU A 81 -27.03 3.67 29.74
N ALA A 82 -27.63 2.98 30.72
CA ALA A 82 -29.02 2.56 30.63
C ALA A 82 -30.00 3.75 30.55
N ALA A 83 -29.75 4.84 31.29
CA ALA A 83 -30.54 6.06 31.21
C ALA A 83 -30.37 6.78 29.86
N ALA A 84 -29.16 6.80 29.32
CA ALA A 84 -28.82 7.39 28.02
C ALA A 84 -29.31 6.56 26.82
N LYS A 85 -29.59 5.26 27.03
CA LYS A 85 -29.84 4.27 25.97
C LYS A 85 -28.69 4.21 24.95
N GLN A 86 -27.48 4.42 25.45
CA GLN A 86 -26.25 4.53 24.68
C GLN A 86 -25.08 4.01 25.53
N HIS A 87 -23.99 3.61 24.87
CA HIS A 87 -22.73 3.26 25.54
C HIS A 87 -21.89 4.49 25.94
N PHE A 88 -22.51 5.65 25.97
CA PHE A 88 -21.92 6.92 26.37
C PHE A 88 -22.99 7.82 26.97
N TYR A 89 -22.58 8.79 27.77
CA TYR A 89 -23.48 9.71 28.45
C TYR A 89 -22.78 11.06 28.71
N ASN A 90 -23.56 12.08 29.03
CA ASN A 90 -23.06 13.37 29.53
C ASN A 90 -23.85 13.78 30.76
N THR A 91 -23.18 14.08 31.87
CA THR A 91 -23.82 14.48 33.13
C THR A 91 -23.83 15.99 33.36
N SER A 92 -23.38 16.79 32.39
CA SER A 92 -23.39 18.25 32.49
C SER A 92 -24.82 18.78 32.47
N LYS A 93 -25.03 19.84 33.25
CA LYS A 93 -26.25 20.66 33.16
C LYS A 93 -26.21 21.63 31.98
N PHE A 94 -25.05 21.83 31.36
CA PHE A 94 -24.93 22.64 30.16
C PHE A 94 -25.47 21.89 28.93
N THR A 95 -26.21 22.61 28.11
CA THR A 95 -26.51 22.27 26.71
C THR A 95 -25.86 23.32 25.82
N PHE A 96 -25.75 23.03 24.54
CA PHE A 96 -25.28 24.02 23.56
C PHE A 96 -26.03 25.36 23.63
N ASP A 97 -27.35 25.33 23.87
CA ASP A 97 -28.16 26.55 24.06
C ASP A 97 -27.82 27.29 25.36
N ILE A 98 -27.60 26.57 26.46
CA ILE A 98 -27.25 27.17 27.76
C ILE A 98 -25.84 27.78 27.71
N LEU A 99 -24.90 27.16 27.00
CA LEU A 99 -23.54 27.70 26.81
C LEU A 99 -23.58 29.12 26.22
N LEU A 100 -24.47 29.37 25.26
CA LEU A 100 -24.61 30.70 24.63
C LEU A 100 -25.22 31.76 25.57
N ALA A 101 -25.85 31.36 26.67
CA ALA A 101 -26.48 32.30 27.60
C ALA A 101 -25.46 33.04 28.50
N ASP A 102 -24.21 32.55 28.56
CA ASP A 102 -23.11 33.18 29.31
C ASP A 102 -21.84 33.30 28.45
N PRO A 103 -21.80 34.25 27.49
CA PRO A 103 -20.70 34.39 26.54
C PRO A 103 -19.36 34.73 27.20
N ASP A 104 -19.39 35.41 28.35
CA ASP A 104 -18.18 35.88 29.05
C ASP A 104 -17.39 34.71 29.67
N ASN A 105 -18.06 33.60 30.01
CA ASN A 105 -17.44 32.38 30.55
C ASN A 105 -17.55 31.19 29.59
N ILE A 106 -17.71 31.46 28.28
CA ILE A 106 -18.00 30.44 27.27
C ILE A 106 -16.98 29.29 27.26
N LYS A 107 -15.69 29.60 27.42
CA LYS A 107 -14.62 28.61 27.45
C LYS A 107 -14.74 27.69 28.67
N ASP A 108 -14.77 28.26 29.87
CA ASP A 108 -14.83 27.48 31.11
C ASP A 108 -16.10 26.62 31.17
N ASN A 109 -17.23 27.17 30.73
CA ASN A 109 -18.50 26.46 30.64
C ASN A 109 -18.45 25.31 29.61
N PHE A 110 -17.82 25.53 28.45
CA PHE A 110 -17.70 24.50 27.43
C PHE A 110 -16.71 23.39 27.81
N GLU A 111 -15.54 23.75 28.37
CA GLU A 111 -14.60 22.75 28.91
C GLU A 111 -15.25 21.94 30.05
N ASN A 112 -16.03 22.60 30.93
CA ASN A 112 -16.82 21.88 31.93
C ASN A 112 -17.80 20.90 31.29
N TYR A 113 -18.55 21.34 30.28
CA TYR A 113 -19.47 20.48 29.53
C TYR A 113 -18.78 19.24 28.94
N LEU A 114 -17.61 19.42 28.30
CA LEU A 114 -16.84 18.33 27.69
C LEU A 114 -16.32 17.34 28.73
N ASN A 115 -15.84 17.83 29.89
CA ASN A 115 -15.32 17.01 30.97
C ASN A 115 -16.39 16.17 31.70
N HIS A 116 -17.68 16.37 31.43
CA HIS A 116 -18.78 15.57 31.98
C HIS A 116 -19.30 14.49 31.03
N PHE A 117 -18.67 14.30 29.88
CA PHE A 117 -18.88 13.10 29.08
C PHE A 117 -18.33 11.84 29.78
N SER A 118 -18.78 10.67 29.35
CA SER A 118 -18.19 9.39 29.74
C SER A 118 -16.73 9.26 29.28
N GLU A 119 -15.94 8.47 30.00
CA GLU A 119 -14.48 8.33 29.81
C GLU A 119 -14.07 8.00 28.36
N ASN A 120 -14.87 7.18 27.66
CA ASN A 120 -14.64 6.83 26.27
C ASN A 120 -14.76 8.03 25.30
N VAL A 121 -15.68 8.96 25.56
CA VAL A 121 -15.85 10.19 24.77
C VAL A 121 -14.78 11.23 25.15
N ILE A 122 -14.37 11.28 26.42
CA ILE A 122 -13.24 12.12 26.83
C ILE A 122 -11.95 11.68 26.12
N ASP A 123 -11.63 10.37 26.08
CA ASP A 123 -10.47 9.87 25.32
C ASP A 123 -10.57 10.27 23.84
N ILE A 124 -11.75 10.21 23.21
CA ILE A 124 -11.92 10.68 21.82
C ILE A 124 -11.55 12.16 21.69
N ILE A 125 -12.08 13.03 22.57
CA ILE A 125 -11.84 14.48 22.52
C ILE A 125 -10.34 14.79 22.72
N ASP A 126 -9.69 14.12 23.67
CA ASP A 126 -8.26 14.26 23.94
C ASP A 126 -7.40 13.86 22.73
N ARG A 127 -7.76 12.76 22.07
CA ARG A 127 -7.02 12.23 20.90
C ARG A 127 -7.14 13.12 19.67
N MET A 128 -8.19 13.92 19.60
CA MET A 128 -8.38 14.96 18.58
C MET A 128 -7.67 16.28 18.93
N ASP A 129 -6.96 16.36 20.06
CA ASP A 129 -6.25 17.54 20.55
C ASP A 129 -7.14 18.80 20.68
N PHE A 130 -8.42 18.61 20.98
CA PHE A 130 -9.41 19.68 20.80
C PHE A 130 -9.32 20.80 21.86
N TYR A 131 -8.87 20.50 23.08
CA TYR A 131 -8.69 21.52 24.13
C TYR A 131 -7.69 22.62 23.73
N ASN A 132 -6.65 22.27 22.96
CA ASN A 132 -5.72 23.26 22.43
C ASN A 132 -6.41 24.20 21.42
N GLU A 133 -7.30 23.66 20.60
CA GLU A 133 -8.06 24.46 19.62
C GLU A 133 -9.15 25.31 20.29
N ILE A 134 -9.78 24.82 21.37
CA ILE A 134 -10.70 25.61 22.21
C ILE A 134 -9.97 26.84 22.76
N LYS A 135 -8.78 26.64 23.37
CA LYS A 135 -7.97 27.74 23.89
C LYS A 135 -7.62 28.73 22.78
N LYS A 136 -7.16 28.26 21.62
CA LYS A 136 -6.81 29.13 20.48
C LYS A 136 -8.01 29.92 19.97
N LEU A 137 -9.20 29.32 19.91
CA LEU A 137 -10.43 29.99 19.50
C LEU A 137 -10.86 31.06 20.50
N ASP A 138 -10.76 30.77 21.80
CA ASP A 138 -11.12 31.69 22.88
C ASP A 138 -10.19 32.90 22.93
N ASP A 139 -8.87 32.68 22.92
CA ASP A 139 -7.83 33.73 22.89
C ASP A 139 -8.03 34.73 21.72
N ASN A 140 -8.77 34.32 20.68
CA ASN A 140 -9.04 35.10 19.48
C ASN A 140 -10.52 35.49 19.29
N ASN A 141 -11.35 35.39 20.33
CA ASN A 141 -12.78 35.75 20.31
C ASN A 141 -13.60 35.01 19.22
N ARG A 142 -13.25 33.76 18.93
CA ARG A 142 -13.93 32.91 17.93
C ARG A 142 -14.78 31.80 18.53
N LEU A 143 -14.50 31.37 19.75
CA LEU A 143 -15.15 30.20 20.36
C LEU A 143 -16.67 30.33 20.40
N TYR A 144 -17.19 31.43 20.94
CA TYR A 144 -18.63 31.72 20.98
C TYR A 144 -19.27 31.67 19.59
N LEU A 145 -18.61 32.24 18.58
CA LEU A 145 -19.13 32.26 17.21
C LEU A 145 -19.23 30.85 16.63
N VAL A 146 -18.23 30.00 16.86
CA VAL A 146 -18.23 28.61 16.40
C VAL A 146 -19.35 27.82 17.07
N ILE A 147 -19.46 27.88 18.40
CA ILE A 147 -20.52 27.18 19.15
C ILE A 147 -21.90 27.64 18.67
N LYS A 148 -22.08 28.94 18.47
CA LYS A 148 -23.34 29.52 17.98
C LYS A 148 -23.78 28.95 16.63
N GLU A 149 -22.85 28.77 15.69
CA GLU A 149 -23.19 28.15 14.39
C GLU A 149 -23.62 26.68 14.56
N PHE A 150 -23.00 25.96 15.50
CA PHE A 150 -23.40 24.59 15.85
C PHE A 150 -24.73 24.52 16.62
N CYS A 151 -25.24 25.60 17.21
CA CYS A 151 -26.60 25.61 17.78
C CYS A 151 -27.70 25.75 16.71
N SER A 152 -27.34 26.04 15.46
CA SER A 152 -28.35 26.17 14.40
C SER A 152 -29.06 24.84 14.12
N THR A 153 -30.34 24.88 13.73
CA THR A 153 -31.09 23.68 13.34
C THR A 153 -30.44 22.94 12.17
N LYS A 154 -29.72 23.67 11.30
CA LYS A 154 -28.94 23.09 10.20
C LYS A 154 -27.77 22.23 10.69
N ALA A 155 -27.32 22.43 11.93
CA ALA A 155 -26.26 21.67 12.59
C ALA A 155 -26.77 20.50 13.44
N TYR A 156 -28.07 20.18 13.38
CA TYR A 156 -28.59 18.99 14.04
C TYR A 156 -28.03 17.71 13.41
N LEU A 157 -27.45 16.86 14.24
CA LEU A 157 -26.82 15.59 13.92
C LEU A 157 -27.37 14.48 14.82
N GLY A 158 -28.62 14.50 15.27
CA GLY A 158 -29.17 13.41 16.09
C GLY A 158 -29.37 12.11 15.30
N ALA A 159 -29.25 10.96 15.99
CA ALA A 159 -29.42 9.63 15.38
C ALA A 159 -30.85 9.34 14.86
N ASP A 160 -31.81 10.15 15.30
CA ASP A 160 -33.22 10.13 14.87
C ASP A 160 -33.45 10.73 13.49
N VAL A 161 -32.65 11.71 13.07
CA VAL A 161 -32.77 12.40 11.76
C VAL A 161 -31.66 12.01 10.79
N VAL A 162 -30.45 11.81 11.32
CA VAL A 162 -29.26 11.49 10.53
C VAL A 162 -28.84 10.07 10.88
N SER A 163 -29.03 9.15 9.94
CA SER A 163 -28.65 7.75 10.13
C SER A 163 -27.13 7.60 10.28
N ALA A 164 -26.68 6.45 10.76
CA ALA A 164 -25.23 6.15 10.82
C ALA A 164 -24.58 6.18 9.43
N VAL A 165 -25.31 5.73 8.41
CA VAL A 165 -24.88 5.77 7.02
C VAL A 165 -24.74 7.21 6.54
N ASP A 166 -25.74 8.06 6.80
CA ASP A 166 -25.68 9.49 6.48
C ASP A 166 -24.52 10.20 7.17
N MET A 167 -24.25 9.87 8.44
CA MET A 167 -23.09 10.42 9.15
C MET A 167 -21.78 9.99 8.50
N GLY A 168 -21.66 8.73 8.07
CA GLY A 168 -20.51 8.27 7.29
C GLY A 168 -20.29 9.13 6.05
N TYR A 169 -21.36 9.44 5.29
CA TYR A 169 -21.29 10.34 4.14
C TYR A 169 -20.92 11.79 4.52
N ILE A 170 -21.45 12.29 5.63
CA ILE A 170 -21.16 13.65 6.10
C ILE A 170 -19.69 13.77 6.54
N PHE A 171 -19.17 12.81 7.30
CA PHE A 171 -17.76 12.78 7.72
C PHE A 171 -16.81 12.61 6.54
N GLU A 172 -17.16 11.75 5.59
CA GLU A 172 -16.45 11.62 4.32
C GLU A 172 -16.37 12.96 3.58
N GLU A 173 -17.52 13.64 3.40
CA GLU A 173 -17.58 14.93 2.71
C GLU A 173 -16.82 16.03 3.46
N LEU A 174 -16.88 16.04 4.80
CA LEU A 174 -16.11 16.92 5.68
C LEU A 174 -14.61 16.75 5.44
N VAL A 175 -14.12 15.51 5.60
CA VAL A 175 -12.70 15.18 5.46
C VAL A 175 -12.23 15.43 4.03
N ARG A 176 -13.03 15.08 3.02
CA ARG A 176 -12.76 15.36 1.60
C ARG A 176 -12.57 16.85 1.35
N LYS A 177 -13.45 17.70 1.85
CA LYS A 177 -13.33 19.16 1.66
C LYS A 177 -12.10 19.77 2.33
N PHE A 178 -11.76 19.34 3.56
CA PHE A 178 -10.55 19.81 4.23
C PHE A 178 -9.28 19.34 3.51
N SER A 179 -9.34 18.13 2.97
CA SER A 179 -8.29 17.53 2.13
C SER A 179 -8.12 18.30 0.82
N GLU A 180 -9.19 18.60 0.08
CA GLU A 180 -9.15 19.37 -1.18
C GLU A 180 -8.65 20.82 -1.01
N SER A 181 -8.81 21.38 0.18
CA SER A 181 -8.32 22.71 0.53
C SER A 181 -6.78 22.77 0.63
N TYR A 182 -6.11 21.61 0.58
CA TYR A 182 -4.67 21.44 0.66
C TYR A 182 -4.16 20.61 -0.52
N ASN A 183 -3.07 21.07 -1.16
CA ASN A 183 -2.43 20.33 -2.25
C ASN A 183 -1.49 19.22 -1.73
N ASP A 184 -1.72 18.73 -0.51
CA ASP A 184 -0.94 17.68 0.13
C ASP A 184 -1.88 16.59 0.61
N GLN A 185 -1.54 15.34 0.28
CA GLN A 185 -2.12 14.09 0.80
C GLN A 185 -3.65 14.04 0.94
N ALA A 186 -4.38 14.73 0.06
CA ALA A 186 -5.83 14.68 -0.01
C ALA A 186 -6.28 13.26 -0.37
N GLY A 187 -6.49 12.39 0.61
CA GLY A 187 -6.81 10.98 0.42
C GLY A 187 -5.93 9.95 1.16
N ALA A 188 -4.92 10.36 1.93
CA ALA A 188 -4.09 9.39 2.67
C ALA A 188 -4.85 8.62 3.78
N HIS A 189 -6.04 9.09 4.17
CA HIS A 189 -6.87 8.50 5.21
C HIS A 189 -8.25 8.04 4.69
N PHE A 190 -8.47 8.05 3.38
CA PHE A 190 -9.79 7.83 2.81
C PHE A 190 -9.73 7.04 1.49
N THR A 191 -10.42 5.90 1.46
CA THR A 191 -10.60 5.07 0.27
C THR A 191 -11.96 5.37 -0.34
N ALA A 192 -12.02 5.61 -1.65
CA ALA A 192 -13.30 5.90 -2.30
C ALA A 192 -14.25 4.70 -2.25
N ARG A 193 -15.55 4.94 -2.02
CA ARG A 193 -16.54 3.87 -1.79
C ARG A 193 -16.69 2.91 -2.95
N ASP A 194 -16.54 3.39 -4.19
CA ASP A 194 -16.56 2.56 -5.39
C ASP A 194 -15.52 1.42 -5.30
N ILE A 195 -14.33 1.74 -4.75
CA ILE A 195 -13.25 0.77 -4.47
C ILE A 195 -13.64 -0.15 -3.32
N ILE A 196 -14.13 0.40 -2.21
CA ILE A 196 -14.48 -0.38 -1.01
C ILE A 196 -15.57 -1.40 -1.31
N TYR A 197 -16.61 -1.01 -2.06
CA TYR A 197 -17.66 -1.93 -2.46
C TYR A 197 -17.14 -3.05 -3.35
N LEU A 198 -16.25 -2.76 -4.31
CA LEU A 198 -15.61 -3.81 -5.11
C LEU A 198 -14.80 -4.78 -4.23
N MET A 199 -14.04 -4.27 -3.26
CA MET A 199 -13.34 -5.13 -2.29
C MET A 199 -14.31 -5.99 -1.47
N GLY A 200 -15.44 -5.43 -1.06
CA GLY A 200 -16.50 -6.17 -0.37
C GLY A 200 -17.11 -7.27 -1.24
N GLU A 201 -17.39 -7.01 -2.51
CA GLU A 201 -17.86 -8.03 -3.46
C GLU A 201 -16.84 -9.15 -3.65
N LEU A 202 -15.54 -8.82 -3.76
CA LEU A 202 -14.45 -9.81 -3.88
C LEU A 202 -14.31 -10.68 -2.61
N LEU A 203 -14.47 -10.08 -1.44
CA LEU A 203 -14.43 -10.80 -0.14
C LEU A 203 -15.61 -11.76 0.03
N VAL A 204 -16.80 -11.38 -0.45
CA VAL A 204 -17.94 -12.30 -0.53
C VAL A 204 -17.63 -13.39 -1.57
N GLY A 205 -17.18 -12.99 -2.76
CA GLY A 205 -16.80 -13.90 -3.85
C GLY A 205 -17.87 -14.95 -4.10
N ASP A 206 -17.46 -16.21 -4.23
CA ASP A 206 -18.34 -17.34 -4.55
C ASP A 206 -19.21 -17.81 -3.36
N HIS A 207 -19.10 -17.18 -2.19
CA HIS A 207 -19.73 -17.63 -0.94
C HIS A 207 -21.06 -16.94 -0.62
N GLU A 208 -21.59 -16.07 -1.49
CA GLU A 208 -22.80 -15.30 -1.16
C GLU A 208 -24.00 -16.20 -0.84
N GLN A 209 -24.20 -17.27 -1.61
CA GLN A 209 -25.32 -18.17 -1.39
C GLN A 209 -25.19 -18.93 -0.06
N GLU A 210 -24.00 -19.42 0.26
CA GLU A 210 -23.69 -20.07 1.54
C GLU A 210 -23.94 -19.12 2.72
N MET A 211 -23.47 -17.87 2.62
CA MET A 211 -23.73 -16.84 3.64
C MET A 211 -25.23 -16.57 3.84
N ARG A 212 -26.05 -16.64 2.79
CA ARG A 212 -27.51 -16.49 2.90
C ARG A 212 -28.17 -17.67 3.60
N ASP A 213 -27.68 -18.87 3.34
CA ASP A 213 -28.28 -20.11 3.82
C ASP A 213 -27.89 -20.39 5.28
N GLU A 214 -26.66 -20.06 5.68
CA GLU A 214 -26.11 -20.32 7.02
C GLU A 214 -26.23 -19.14 7.99
N GLY A 215 -26.45 -17.93 7.46
CA GLY A 215 -26.39 -16.67 8.21
C GLY A 215 -24.95 -16.21 8.44
N ILE A 216 -24.78 -14.96 8.86
CA ILE A 216 -23.45 -14.35 8.97
C ILE A 216 -23.12 -13.98 10.41
N VAL A 217 -22.13 -14.66 10.99
CA VAL A 217 -21.46 -14.25 12.23
C VAL A 217 -19.98 -14.13 11.94
N ALA A 218 -19.45 -12.91 11.90
CA ALA A 218 -18.08 -12.69 11.43
C ALA A 218 -17.35 -11.58 12.16
N SER A 219 -16.05 -11.77 12.30
CA SER A 219 -15.10 -10.75 12.74
C SER A 219 -14.38 -10.14 11.53
N ILE A 220 -14.39 -8.82 11.45
CA ILE A 220 -13.74 -8.07 10.37
C ILE A 220 -12.63 -7.18 10.90
N TYR A 221 -11.50 -7.11 10.21
CA TYR A 221 -10.34 -6.32 10.62
C TYR A 221 -9.78 -5.41 9.52
N ASP A 222 -9.43 -4.19 9.89
CA ASP A 222 -8.67 -3.25 9.06
C ASP A 222 -7.43 -2.77 9.81
N MET A 223 -6.26 -3.12 9.28
CA MET A 223 -4.98 -2.86 9.92
C MET A 223 -4.44 -1.44 9.70
N ALA A 224 -5.11 -0.65 8.88
CA ALA A 224 -4.82 0.76 8.62
C ALA A 224 -6.15 1.49 8.44
N MET A 225 -7.00 1.41 9.47
CA MET A 225 -8.44 1.63 9.35
C MET A 225 -8.86 3.04 8.91
N GLY A 226 -7.97 4.03 9.02
CA GLY A 226 -8.34 5.42 8.80
C GLY A 226 -9.56 5.77 9.67
N THR A 227 -10.59 6.32 9.05
CA THR A 227 -11.85 6.68 9.74
C THR A 227 -12.82 5.50 9.90
N SER A 228 -12.37 4.25 9.73
CA SER A 228 -13.14 2.99 9.81
C SER A 228 -14.20 2.78 8.72
N GLN A 229 -14.14 3.55 7.62
CA GLN A 229 -15.16 3.46 6.57
C GLN A 229 -15.18 2.09 5.88
N MET A 230 -14.02 1.47 5.64
CA MET A 230 -13.95 0.16 4.99
C MET A 230 -14.68 -0.91 5.81
N LEU A 231 -14.50 -0.87 7.14
CA LEU A 231 -15.22 -1.73 8.08
C LEU A 231 -16.73 -1.50 8.00
N ALA A 232 -17.17 -0.24 8.00
CA ALA A 232 -18.58 0.10 7.92
C ALA A 232 -19.26 -0.35 6.61
N CYS A 233 -18.59 -0.18 5.48
CA CYS A 233 -19.13 -0.59 4.18
C CYS A 233 -19.16 -2.12 4.03
N LEU A 234 -18.19 -2.84 4.61
CA LEU A 234 -18.22 -4.31 4.61
C LEU A 234 -19.33 -4.85 5.52
N ASP A 235 -19.53 -4.28 6.71
CA ASP A 235 -20.68 -4.59 7.58
C ASP A 235 -22.01 -4.34 6.84
N GLU A 236 -22.14 -3.21 6.13
CA GLU A 236 -23.31 -2.93 5.29
C GLU A 236 -23.51 -4.00 4.20
N ARG A 237 -22.43 -4.45 3.55
CA ARG A 237 -22.51 -5.50 2.52
C ARG A 237 -23.00 -6.81 3.12
N PHE A 238 -22.49 -7.24 4.26
CA PHE A 238 -22.96 -8.44 4.95
C PHE A 238 -24.43 -8.32 5.38
N ARG A 239 -24.84 -7.17 5.92
CA ARG A 239 -26.25 -6.94 6.28
C ARG A 239 -27.22 -6.90 5.10
N LYS A 240 -26.73 -6.61 3.89
CA LYS A 240 -27.52 -6.75 2.66
C LYS A 240 -27.70 -8.21 2.23
N ILE A 241 -26.78 -9.09 2.61
CA ILE A 241 -26.90 -10.53 2.38
C ILE A 241 -27.84 -11.13 3.43
N ASP A 242 -27.53 -10.87 4.69
CA ASP A 242 -28.25 -11.33 5.86
C ASP A 242 -28.59 -10.15 6.79
N PRO A 243 -29.85 -9.68 6.84
CA PRO A 243 -30.27 -8.59 7.71
C PRO A 243 -29.97 -8.81 9.21
N GLU A 244 -29.85 -10.06 9.65
CA GLU A 244 -29.58 -10.44 11.04
C GLU A 244 -28.08 -10.67 11.31
N ALA A 245 -27.19 -10.34 10.35
CA ALA A 245 -25.76 -10.54 10.49
C ALA A 245 -25.18 -9.94 11.78
N GLU A 246 -24.37 -10.74 12.49
CA GLU A 246 -23.63 -10.36 13.68
C GLU A 246 -22.16 -10.09 13.33
N ILE A 247 -21.85 -8.83 13.01
CA ILE A 247 -20.51 -8.40 12.61
C ILE A 247 -19.79 -7.72 13.76
N THR A 248 -18.57 -8.18 14.07
CA THR A 248 -17.68 -7.53 15.03
C THR A 248 -16.50 -6.90 14.32
N CYS A 249 -16.43 -5.56 14.35
CA CYS A 249 -15.40 -4.79 13.67
C CYS A 249 -14.19 -4.52 14.57
N TYR A 250 -13.00 -4.66 14.00
CA TYR A 250 -11.71 -4.37 14.63
C TYR A 250 -10.87 -3.48 13.72
N GLY A 251 -10.13 -2.55 14.30
CA GLY A 251 -9.32 -1.64 13.51
C GLY A 251 -8.13 -1.07 14.26
N GLN A 252 -7.03 -0.88 13.54
CA GLN A 252 -5.83 -0.22 14.07
C GLN A 252 -5.48 1.00 13.22
N GLU A 253 -5.15 2.10 13.87
CA GLU A 253 -4.76 3.36 13.23
C GLU A 253 -3.55 3.96 13.94
N LEU A 254 -2.65 4.57 13.17
CA LEU A 254 -1.44 5.23 13.68
C LEU A 254 -1.73 6.67 14.13
N ASN A 255 -2.55 7.41 13.38
CA ASN A 255 -2.85 8.81 13.61
C ASN A 255 -3.91 8.99 14.73
N PRO A 256 -3.59 9.70 15.84
CA PRO A 256 -4.51 9.88 16.96
C PRO A 256 -5.84 10.55 16.60
N GLN A 257 -5.83 11.55 15.70
CA GLN A 257 -7.02 12.28 15.31
C GLN A 257 -7.95 11.40 14.46
N THR A 258 -7.37 10.68 13.50
CA THR A 258 -8.10 9.74 12.64
C THR A 258 -8.68 8.58 13.46
N TYR A 259 -7.90 8.04 14.41
CA TYR A 259 -8.36 7.07 15.41
C TYR A 259 -9.55 7.59 16.22
N GLY A 260 -9.50 8.83 16.70
CA GLY A 260 -10.60 9.44 17.46
C GLY A 260 -11.92 9.47 16.66
N ILE A 261 -11.84 9.76 15.35
CA ILE A 261 -13.00 9.74 14.45
C ILE A 261 -13.55 8.32 14.30
N ALA A 262 -12.70 7.33 14.03
CA ALA A 262 -13.10 5.92 13.90
C ALA A 262 -13.77 5.42 15.19
N LYS A 263 -13.18 5.73 16.35
CA LYS A 263 -13.72 5.34 17.66
C LYS A 263 -15.06 6.00 17.95
N ALA A 264 -15.22 7.28 17.60
CA ALA A 264 -16.49 7.97 17.73
C ALA A 264 -17.59 7.32 16.87
N ASP A 265 -17.30 7.06 15.60
CA ASP A 265 -18.24 6.44 14.67
C ASP A 265 -18.69 5.06 15.16
N MET A 266 -17.74 4.23 15.61
CA MET A 266 -18.04 2.92 16.21
C MET A 266 -18.95 3.03 17.43
N LEU A 267 -18.66 3.97 18.34
CA LEU A 267 -19.43 4.18 19.56
C LEU A 267 -20.86 4.66 19.27
N ILE A 268 -21.03 5.56 18.31
CA ILE A 268 -22.34 6.11 17.89
C ILE A 268 -23.22 5.03 17.26
N LYS A 269 -22.62 4.06 16.56
CA LYS A 269 -23.31 2.91 15.97
C LYS A 269 -23.75 1.87 17.00
N GLY A 270 -23.40 2.06 18.27
CA GLY A 270 -23.61 1.06 19.32
C GLY A 270 -22.64 -0.12 19.26
N GLY A 271 -21.57 -0.01 18.46
CA GLY A 271 -20.52 -1.01 18.38
C GLY A 271 -19.51 -0.89 19.53
N ASN A 272 -18.60 -1.87 19.61
CA ASN A 272 -17.57 -1.86 20.64
C ASN A 272 -16.39 -0.95 20.25
N ALA A 273 -16.35 0.24 20.83
CA ALA A 273 -15.29 1.23 20.61
C ALA A 273 -13.89 0.76 21.03
N ASP A 274 -13.76 -0.23 21.93
CA ASP A 274 -12.46 -0.77 22.38
C ASP A 274 -11.80 -1.68 21.33
N ASN A 275 -12.55 -2.04 20.28
CA ASN A 275 -12.03 -2.74 19.12
C ASN A 275 -11.36 -1.81 18.11
N MET A 276 -11.47 -0.49 18.28
CA MET A 276 -10.67 0.50 17.56
C MET A 276 -9.45 0.81 18.44
N ARG A 277 -8.23 0.59 17.95
CA ARG A 277 -7.00 0.74 18.75
C ARG A 277 -5.99 1.65 18.06
N LEU A 278 -5.31 2.48 18.86
CA LEU A 278 -4.26 3.37 18.40
C LEU A 278 -2.91 2.65 18.47
N GLY A 279 -2.12 2.68 17.41
CA GLY A 279 -0.75 2.17 17.41
C GLY A 279 -0.19 1.98 16.01
N ASP A 280 1.15 1.92 15.92
CA ASP A 280 1.85 1.53 14.70
C ASP A 280 1.62 0.03 14.40
N THR A 281 0.86 -0.30 13.35
CA THR A 281 0.54 -1.70 12.99
C THR A 281 1.78 -2.57 12.81
N LEU A 282 2.90 -2.04 12.30
CA LEU A 282 4.10 -2.82 12.08
C LEU A 282 4.89 -3.01 13.37
N GLY A 283 5.10 -1.94 14.13
CA GLY A 283 5.95 -1.95 15.33
C GLY A 283 5.24 -2.20 16.66
N ASP A 284 3.93 -1.94 16.76
CA ASP A 284 3.13 -1.93 17.98
C ASP A 284 1.77 -2.61 17.73
N ASP A 285 1.82 -3.92 17.50
CA ASP A 285 0.66 -4.76 17.18
C ASP A 285 -0.37 -4.78 18.32
N GLN A 286 -1.48 -4.06 18.13
CA GLN A 286 -2.55 -3.99 19.12
C GLN A 286 -3.42 -5.25 19.13
N PHE A 287 -3.32 -6.13 18.12
CA PHE A 287 -4.14 -7.31 17.94
C PHE A 287 -3.30 -8.60 17.91
N LYS A 288 -2.21 -8.63 18.67
CA LYS A 288 -1.36 -9.81 18.79
C LYS A 288 -2.15 -11.04 19.26
N GLY A 289 -2.09 -12.12 18.48
CA GLY A 289 -2.78 -13.38 18.76
C GLY A 289 -4.26 -13.40 18.39
N TYR A 290 -4.81 -12.33 17.81
CA TYR A 290 -6.16 -12.32 17.26
C TYR A 290 -6.15 -12.93 15.85
N GLN A 291 -7.26 -13.57 15.49
CA GLN A 291 -7.54 -14.01 14.13
C GLN A 291 -8.93 -13.54 13.71
N PHE A 292 -9.09 -13.24 12.42
CA PHE A 292 -10.29 -12.65 11.84
C PHE A 292 -10.79 -13.47 10.65
N ASP A 293 -12.10 -13.46 10.45
CA ASP A 293 -12.77 -14.11 9.32
C ASP A 293 -12.48 -13.33 8.03
N TYR A 294 -12.60 -11.99 8.11
CA TYR A 294 -12.33 -11.11 6.97
C TYR A 294 -11.36 -10.00 7.33
N ILE A 295 -10.46 -9.69 6.39
CA ILE A 295 -9.60 -8.51 6.48
C ILE A 295 -9.83 -7.64 5.25
N ILE A 296 -10.12 -6.36 5.47
CA ILE A 296 -10.28 -5.37 4.42
C ILE A 296 -9.37 -4.20 4.77
N SER A 297 -8.42 -3.84 3.89
CA SER A 297 -7.48 -2.78 4.24
C SER A 297 -6.88 -2.06 3.04
N ASN A 298 -6.57 -0.78 3.23
CA ASN A 298 -5.79 0.05 2.32
C ASN A 298 -4.60 0.69 3.07
N PRO A 299 -3.50 -0.05 3.28
CA PRO A 299 -2.32 0.50 3.92
C PRO A 299 -1.65 1.59 3.06
N PRO A 300 -0.90 2.50 3.68
CA PRO A 300 -0.22 3.58 2.96
C PRO A 300 0.86 3.04 2.00
N PHE A 301 0.89 3.56 0.77
CA PHE A 301 1.77 3.08 -0.29
C PHE A 301 3.21 3.57 -0.13
N GLY A 302 4.19 2.67 -0.27
CA GLY A 302 5.61 3.03 -0.34
C GLY A 302 6.16 3.78 0.88
N ILE A 303 5.54 3.61 2.05
CA ILE A 303 6.07 4.20 3.28
C ILE A 303 7.30 3.45 3.77
N ASP A 304 8.26 4.18 4.31
CA ASP A 304 9.34 3.56 5.04
C ASP A 304 8.84 3.02 6.39
N TRP A 305 9.52 2.00 6.90
CA TRP A 305 9.24 1.41 8.21
C TRP A 305 10.42 1.61 9.16
N GLN A 306 11.21 2.67 8.99
CA GLN A 306 12.41 2.91 9.77
C GLN A 306 12.10 3.11 11.26
N ALA A 307 11.00 3.80 11.57
CA ALA A 307 10.53 4.00 12.94
C ALA A 307 10.19 2.67 13.64
N SER A 308 9.71 1.68 12.88
CA SER A 308 9.31 0.35 13.37
C SER A 308 10.44 -0.67 13.31
N GLU A 309 11.58 -0.32 12.70
CA GLU A 309 12.61 -1.28 12.26
C GLU A 309 13.07 -2.23 13.37
N LYS A 310 13.37 -1.67 14.54
CA LYS A 310 13.88 -2.47 15.67
C LYS A 310 12.88 -3.55 16.09
N ARG A 311 11.59 -3.22 16.10
CA ARG A 311 10.52 -4.12 16.56
C ARG A 311 10.17 -5.14 15.47
N VAL A 312 10.12 -4.71 14.22
CA VAL A 312 9.93 -5.59 13.05
C VAL A 312 11.06 -6.63 12.96
N LYS A 313 12.32 -6.22 13.12
CA LYS A 313 13.47 -7.16 13.13
C LYS A 313 13.43 -8.13 14.30
N ALA A 314 13.14 -7.64 15.50
CA ALA A 314 13.03 -8.50 16.67
C ALA A 314 11.90 -9.54 16.51
N GLU A 315 10.81 -9.19 15.83
CA GLU A 315 9.72 -10.12 15.55
C GLU A 315 10.07 -11.10 14.41
N HIS A 316 10.78 -10.66 13.37
CA HIS A 316 11.33 -11.55 12.33
C HIS A 316 12.27 -12.62 12.92
N GLU A 317 13.09 -12.26 13.91
CA GLU A 317 13.97 -13.19 14.63
C GLU A 317 13.21 -14.29 15.40
N LEU A 318 11.90 -14.15 15.61
CA LEU A 318 11.06 -15.19 16.21
C LEU A 318 10.71 -16.33 15.24
N GLY A 319 11.03 -16.19 13.95
CA GLY A 319 10.62 -17.15 12.91
C GLY A 319 9.10 -17.27 12.84
N GLU A 320 8.59 -18.49 12.65
CA GLU A 320 7.16 -18.81 12.53
C GLU A 320 6.28 -18.33 13.70
N ALA A 321 6.87 -18.01 14.85
CA ALA A 321 6.14 -17.43 15.98
C ALA A 321 5.87 -15.91 15.83
N GLY A 322 6.45 -15.25 14.83
CA GLY A 322 6.27 -13.84 14.51
C GLY A 322 5.63 -13.62 13.14
N ARG A 323 5.07 -12.42 12.91
CA ARG A 323 4.37 -12.10 11.65
C ARG A 323 5.28 -12.04 10.44
N PHE A 324 6.56 -11.73 10.64
CA PHE A 324 7.48 -11.37 9.57
C PHE A 324 8.47 -12.49 9.19
N ALA A 325 8.19 -13.75 9.56
CA ALA A 325 9.05 -14.90 9.30
C ALA A 325 9.56 -15.01 7.84
N PRO A 326 8.73 -14.80 6.80
CA PRO A 326 9.14 -15.05 5.42
C PRO A 326 10.24 -14.12 4.90
N GLY A 327 10.35 -12.91 5.45
CA GLY A 327 11.35 -11.96 5.00
C GLY A 327 11.03 -10.52 5.37
N LEU A 328 12.01 -9.66 5.15
CA LEU A 328 11.89 -8.21 5.38
C LEU A 328 12.17 -7.47 4.07
N PRO A 329 11.24 -6.64 3.56
CA PRO A 329 11.47 -5.85 2.36
C PRO A 329 12.49 -4.74 2.63
N ALA A 330 12.88 -3.99 1.59
CA ALA A 330 13.69 -2.79 1.76
C ALA A 330 13.04 -1.81 2.76
N LYS A 331 13.86 -1.13 3.57
CA LYS A 331 13.39 -0.20 4.61
C LYS A 331 12.45 0.89 4.11
N GLY A 332 12.64 1.33 2.87
CA GLY A 332 11.84 2.38 2.22
C GLY A 332 10.50 1.89 1.66
N ASP A 333 10.08 0.65 1.91
CA ASP A 333 8.81 0.12 1.41
C ASP A 333 8.25 -0.96 2.34
N GLY A 334 7.30 -0.58 3.21
CA GLY A 334 6.68 -1.45 4.20
C GLY A 334 5.44 -2.24 3.72
N GLN A 335 5.03 -2.10 2.46
CA GLN A 335 3.75 -2.66 1.98
C GLN A 335 3.61 -4.17 2.18
N MET A 336 4.68 -4.93 1.91
CA MET A 336 4.65 -6.38 2.10
C MET A 336 4.63 -6.79 3.58
N LEU A 337 5.02 -5.90 4.51
CA LEU A 337 4.86 -6.17 5.95
C LEU A 337 3.39 -6.07 6.38
N PHE A 338 2.61 -5.15 5.79
CA PHE A 338 1.16 -5.12 6.03
C PHE A 338 0.48 -6.37 5.47
N MET A 339 0.88 -6.83 4.28
CA MET A 339 0.41 -8.11 3.72
C MET A 339 0.64 -9.26 4.71
N LEU A 340 1.86 -9.39 5.24
CA LEU A 340 2.18 -10.41 6.25
C LEU A 340 1.39 -10.25 7.56
N ASN A 341 1.18 -9.01 8.03
CA ASN A 341 0.34 -8.75 9.20
C ASN A 341 -1.09 -9.27 9.00
N GLY A 342 -1.66 -9.06 7.82
CA GLY A 342 -2.98 -9.60 7.45
C GLY A 342 -2.98 -11.12 7.43
N VAL A 343 -2.05 -11.75 6.71
CA VAL A 343 -1.93 -13.21 6.59
C VAL A 343 -1.82 -13.90 7.95
N ALA A 344 -1.00 -13.34 8.85
CA ALA A 344 -0.82 -13.88 10.20
C ALA A 344 -2.08 -13.78 11.08
N LYS A 345 -3.00 -12.89 10.74
CA LYS A 345 -4.26 -12.64 11.47
C LYS A 345 -5.50 -13.19 10.74
N LEU A 346 -5.35 -13.86 9.61
CA LEU A 346 -6.45 -14.61 8.99
C LEU A 346 -6.66 -15.94 9.71
N LYS A 347 -7.91 -16.28 10.01
CA LYS A 347 -8.33 -17.65 10.34
C LYS A 347 -8.04 -18.60 9.17
N GLU A 348 -8.05 -19.90 9.42
CA GLU A 348 -7.75 -20.94 8.41
C GLU A 348 -8.71 -20.93 7.21
N ASP A 349 -9.94 -20.46 7.40
CA ASP A 349 -10.97 -20.24 6.38
C ASP A 349 -11.14 -18.76 6.00
N GLY A 350 -10.27 -17.89 6.54
CA GLY A 350 -10.39 -16.45 6.39
C GLY A 350 -9.98 -15.94 5.01
N ARG A 351 -10.56 -14.78 4.64
CA ARG A 351 -10.30 -14.08 3.37
C ARG A 351 -9.89 -12.62 3.59
N MET A 352 -8.98 -12.13 2.77
CA MET A 352 -8.49 -10.76 2.82
C MET A 352 -8.54 -10.09 1.46
N ALA A 353 -8.97 -8.84 1.43
CA ALA A 353 -8.79 -7.92 0.31
C ALA A 353 -7.92 -6.76 0.77
N ILE A 354 -6.76 -6.59 0.15
CA ILE A 354 -5.79 -5.56 0.50
C ILE A 354 -5.35 -4.78 -0.73
N ILE A 355 -5.33 -3.45 -0.62
CA ILE A 355 -4.86 -2.58 -1.70
C ILE A 355 -3.34 -2.47 -1.64
N GLN A 356 -2.71 -2.60 -2.82
CA GLN A 356 -1.27 -2.46 -3.01
C GLN A 356 -0.97 -1.57 -4.22
N ASN A 357 0.19 -0.92 -4.25
CA ASN A 357 0.72 -0.36 -5.49
C ASN A 357 1.43 -1.46 -6.33
N GLY A 358 2.13 -1.08 -7.40
CA GLY A 358 2.84 -2.05 -8.24
C GLY A 358 4.08 -2.70 -7.63
N SER A 359 4.66 -2.15 -6.55
CA SER A 359 5.94 -2.61 -5.98
C SER A 359 5.91 -4.08 -5.51
N PRO A 360 4.89 -4.54 -4.75
CA PRO A 360 4.81 -5.94 -4.33
C PRO A 360 4.76 -6.98 -5.44
N LEU A 361 4.43 -6.59 -6.69
CA LEU A 361 4.35 -7.52 -7.83
C LEU A 361 5.73 -8.03 -8.27
N PHE A 362 6.76 -7.17 -8.26
CA PHE A 362 8.03 -7.50 -8.93
C PHE A 362 9.30 -7.03 -8.19
N LYS A 363 9.19 -6.12 -7.22
CA LYS A 363 10.38 -5.56 -6.57
C LYS A 363 11.13 -6.64 -5.79
N GLY A 364 12.46 -6.56 -5.79
CA GLY A 364 13.34 -7.47 -5.06
C GLY A 364 13.88 -8.60 -5.93
N ASP A 365 15.17 -8.87 -5.78
CA ASP A 365 15.88 -9.93 -6.51
C ASP A 365 15.58 -11.33 -5.93
N ALA A 366 15.95 -12.40 -6.63
CA ALA A 366 15.85 -13.76 -6.11
C ALA A 366 16.58 -13.91 -4.75
N GLY A 367 15.90 -14.50 -3.76
CA GLY A 367 16.40 -14.59 -2.38
C GLY A 367 16.33 -13.30 -1.55
N SER A 368 15.72 -12.23 -2.07
CA SER A 368 15.44 -11.00 -1.28
C SER A 368 14.12 -11.14 -0.52
N GLY A 369 13.96 -10.35 0.55
CA GLY A 369 12.76 -10.42 1.39
C GLY A 369 11.46 -10.20 0.60
N GLU A 370 11.42 -9.26 -0.35
CA GLU A 370 10.23 -9.08 -1.20
C GLU A 370 9.91 -10.33 -2.04
N SER A 371 10.93 -10.99 -2.58
CA SER A 371 10.78 -12.22 -3.37
C SER A 371 10.30 -13.39 -2.50
N GLU A 372 10.90 -13.56 -1.32
CA GLU A 372 10.51 -14.61 -0.36
C GLU A 372 9.08 -14.42 0.16
N ILE A 373 8.64 -13.18 0.40
CA ILE A 373 7.25 -12.93 0.84
C ILE A 373 6.24 -13.27 -0.27
N ARG A 374 6.56 -12.95 -1.54
CA ARG A 374 5.72 -13.40 -2.67
C ARG A 374 5.68 -14.92 -2.75
N GLY A 375 6.84 -15.55 -2.67
CA GLY A 375 6.97 -17.01 -2.62
C GLY A 375 6.13 -17.62 -1.53
N TYR A 376 6.17 -17.06 -0.32
CA TYR A 376 5.41 -17.53 0.82
C TYR A 376 3.89 -17.55 0.57
N LEU A 377 3.33 -16.48 -0.01
CA LEU A 377 1.91 -16.42 -0.37
C LEU A 377 1.53 -17.44 -1.46
N LEU A 378 2.42 -17.61 -2.44
CA LEU A 378 2.22 -18.46 -3.61
C LEU A 378 2.36 -19.94 -3.25
N GLU A 379 3.39 -20.32 -2.51
CA GLU A 379 3.70 -21.70 -2.12
C GLU A 379 2.69 -22.25 -1.09
N HIS A 380 2.13 -21.40 -0.24
CA HIS A 380 1.00 -21.77 0.63
C HIS A 380 -0.34 -21.75 -0.10
N ASP A 381 -0.35 -21.40 -1.39
CA ASP A 381 -1.54 -21.30 -2.23
C ASP A 381 -2.61 -20.36 -1.66
N TRP A 382 -2.20 -19.25 -1.03
CA TRP A 382 -3.12 -18.30 -0.42
C TRP A 382 -3.50 -17.13 -1.34
N LEU A 383 -2.63 -16.74 -2.26
CA LEU A 383 -2.94 -15.67 -3.21
C LEU A 383 -3.97 -16.17 -4.23
N GLU A 384 -5.20 -15.67 -4.18
CA GLU A 384 -6.31 -16.14 -5.00
C GLU A 384 -6.47 -15.32 -6.29
N ALA A 385 -6.48 -13.99 -6.15
CA ALA A 385 -6.62 -13.09 -7.29
C ALA A 385 -5.88 -11.77 -7.10
N ILE A 386 -5.51 -11.13 -8.20
CA ILE A 386 -5.02 -9.75 -8.25
C ILE A 386 -5.84 -9.00 -9.29
N VAL A 387 -6.50 -7.92 -8.87
CA VAL A 387 -7.29 -7.04 -9.74
C VAL A 387 -6.56 -5.72 -9.91
N GLN A 388 -6.09 -5.41 -11.13
CA GLN A 388 -5.57 -4.08 -11.45
C GLN A 388 -6.73 -3.10 -11.60
N LEU A 389 -6.69 -2.03 -10.84
CA LEU A 389 -7.68 -0.96 -10.88
C LEU A 389 -7.35 0.10 -11.96
N PRO A 390 -8.34 0.87 -12.41
CA PRO A 390 -8.12 2.07 -13.21
C PRO A 390 -7.12 3.04 -12.56
N ASN A 391 -6.31 3.70 -13.39
CA ASN A 391 -5.51 4.84 -12.95
C ASN A 391 -6.44 6.01 -12.55
N ASP A 392 -5.89 6.97 -11.80
CA ASP A 392 -6.63 8.16 -11.35
C ASP A 392 -7.92 7.83 -10.57
N LEU A 393 -7.94 6.71 -9.86
CA LEU A 393 -9.07 6.28 -9.03
C LEU A 393 -8.99 6.80 -7.60
N PHE A 394 -7.79 7.12 -7.13
CA PHE A 394 -7.50 7.63 -5.79
C PHE A 394 -7.38 9.15 -5.77
N TYR A 395 -7.77 9.77 -4.66
CA TYR A 395 -7.75 11.23 -4.51
C TYR A 395 -6.34 11.83 -4.45
N ASN A 396 -5.34 11.06 -4.03
CA ASN A 396 -3.97 11.52 -3.79
C ASN A 396 -2.96 11.05 -4.84
N THR A 397 -3.31 10.10 -5.72
CA THR A 397 -2.35 9.51 -6.67
C THR A 397 -3.03 9.05 -7.96
N GLY A 398 -2.32 9.20 -9.08
CA GLY A 398 -2.72 8.69 -10.40
C GLY A 398 -2.08 7.36 -10.77
N ILE A 399 -1.36 6.72 -9.84
CA ILE A 399 -0.67 5.45 -10.10
C ILE A 399 -1.66 4.29 -10.28
N ALA A 400 -1.19 3.24 -10.96
CA ALA A 400 -1.87 1.95 -10.96
C ALA A 400 -1.84 1.34 -9.55
N THR A 401 -2.99 0.82 -9.14
CA THR A 401 -3.20 0.16 -7.85
C THR A 401 -3.87 -1.19 -8.08
N TYR A 402 -3.73 -2.09 -7.11
CA TYR A 402 -4.14 -3.47 -7.24
C TYR A 402 -4.88 -3.91 -5.98
N ILE A 403 -6.01 -4.59 -6.13
CA ILE A 403 -6.63 -5.34 -5.02
C ILE A 403 -6.04 -6.74 -5.06
N TRP A 404 -5.38 -7.14 -3.98
CA TRP A 404 -4.93 -8.51 -3.77
C TRP A 404 -5.97 -9.23 -2.92
N VAL A 405 -6.48 -10.33 -3.44
CA VAL A 405 -7.40 -11.24 -2.75
C VAL A 405 -6.59 -12.43 -2.25
N VAL A 406 -6.56 -12.61 -0.94
CA VAL A 406 -5.89 -13.72 -0.25
C VAL A 406 -6.96 -14.56 0.42
N SER A 407 -6.97 -15.87 0.17
CA SER A 407 -7.89 -16.83 0.78
C SER A 407 -7.09 -18.00 1.32
N LYS A 408 -7.30 -18.37 2.59
CA LYS A 408 -6.72 -19.61 3.15
C LYS A 408 -7.55 -20.86 2.85
N SER A 409 -8.75 -20.67 2.29
CA SER A 409 -9.65 -21.74 1.85
C SER A 409 -10.14 -21.45 0.44
N LYS A 410 -9.30 -21.75 -0.56
CA LYS A 410 -9.68 -21.63 -1.98
C LYS A 410 -10.67 -22.73 -2.38
N SER A 411 -11.57 -22.41 -3.31
CA SER A 411 -12.42 -23.41 -3.95
C SER A 411 -11.57 -24.42 -4.76
N GLU A 412 -12.08 -25.64 -4.95
CA GLU A 412 -11.35 -26.74 -5.60
C GLU A 412 -10.76 -26.36 -6.97
N GLU A 413 -11.46 -25.53 -7.75
CA GLU A 413 -11.01 -25.12 -9.08
C GLU A 413 -9.88 -24.09 -9.07
N ARG A 414 -9.75 -23.33 -7.97
CA ARG A 414 -8.76 -22.26 -7.76
C ARG A 414 -7.47 -22.74 -7.09
N ILE A 415 -7.44 -23.96 -6.55
CA ILE A 415 -6.23 -24.54 -5.92
C ILE A 415 -5.07 -24.59 -6.92
N GLY A 416 -3.89 -24.14 -6.48
CA GLY A 416 -2.64 -24.08 -7.24
C GLY A 416 -2.59 -22.97 -8.31
N LYS A 417 -3.58 -22.06 -8.31
CA LYS A 417 -3.75 -21.03 -9.34
C LYS A 417 -3.95 -19.64 -8.74
N VAL A 418 -3.62 -18.64 -9.55
CA VAL A 418 -3.90 -17.23 -9.29
C VAL A 418 -4.64 -16.64 -10.48
N GLN A 419 -5.70 -15.89 -10.22
CA GLN A 419 -6.40 -15.12 -11.23
C GLN A 419 -5.86 -13.69 -11.31
N LEU A 420 -5.39 -13.27 -12.47
CA LEU A 420 -5.04 -11.89 -12.76
C LEU A 420 -6.20 -11.25 -13.52
N ILE A 421 -6.68 -10.09 -13.06
CA ILE A 421 -7.81 -9.39 -13.67
C ILE A 421 -7.37 -7.95 -13.98
N ASP A 422 -7.20 -7.61 -15.25
CA ASP A 422 -6.97 -6.25 -15.70
C ASP A 422 -8.30 -5.52 -15.86
N ALA A 423 -8.64 -4.68 -14.89
CA ALA A 423 -9.80 -3.78 -14.94
C ALA A 423 -9.39 -2.32 -15.19
N SER A 424 -8.19 -2.08 -15.73
CA SER A 424 -7.65 -0.73 -15.93
C SER A 424 -8.49 0.14 -16.90
N GLN A 425 -9.28 -0.50 -17.77
CA GLN A 425 -10.22 0.16 -18.70
C GLN A 425 -11.69 0.06 -18.24
N CYS A 426 -11.96 -0.41 -17.03
CA CYS A 426 -13.32 -0.60 -16.52
C CYS A 426 -13.71 0.55 -15.57
N PHE A 427 -14.01 1.72 -16.15
CA PHE A 427 -14.36 2.92 -15.38
C PHE A 427 -15.23 3.89 -16.17
N GLU A 428 -15.88 4.80 -15.46
CA GLU A 428 -16.50 5.99 -16.04
C GLU A 428 -15.76 7.26 -15.61
N LYS A 429 -15.75 8.28 -16.46
CA LYS A 429 -15.09 9.56 -16.19
C LYS A 429 -15.96 10.43 -15.29
N LEU A 430 -15.36 11.00 -14.25
CA LEU A 430 -16.02 12.00 -13.43
C LEU A 430 -16.27 13.29 -14.22
N ARG A 431 -17.45 13.89 -14.03
CA ARG A 431 -17.79 15.20 -14.59
C ARG A 431 -16.85 16.31 -14.10
N LYS A 432 -16.39 16.19 -12.84
CA LYS A 432 -15.43 17.10 -12.22
C LYS A 432 -14.36 16.28 -11.50
N PRO A 433 -13.08 16.56 -11.75
CA PRO A 433 -11.97 16.00 -10.97
C PRO A 433 -12.12 16.24 -9.46
N LEU A 434 -11.70 15.27 -8.64
CA LEU A 434 -11.63 15.37 -7.18
C LEU A 434 -10.20 15.04 -6.72
N GLY A 435 -9.37 16.06 -6.43
CA GLY A 435 -7.93 15.85 -6.19
C GLY A 435 -7.23 15.27 -7.42
N ASN A 436 -6.65 14.07 -7.32
CA ASN A 436 -6.15 13.24 -8.42
C ASN A 436 -7.18 12.25 -8.97
N LYS A 437 -8.33 12.05 -8.30
CA LYS A 437 -9.39 11.17 -8.81
C LYS A 437 -10.02 11.79 -10.06
N ARG A 438 -10.06 11.05 -11.15
CA ARG A 438 -10.65 11.43 -12.45
C ARG A 438 -11.74 10.46 -12.89
N VAL A 439 -11.74 9.26 -12.34
CA VAL A 439 -12.63 8.17 -12.76
C VAL A 439 -13.28 7.49 -11.57
N GLU A 440 -14.35 6.75 -11.82
CA GLU A 440 -15.08 5.97 -10.82
C GLU A 440 -15.43 4.56 -11.33
N ILE A 441 -15.49 3.60 -10.40
CA ILE A 441 -15.99 2.24 -10.68
C ILE A 441 -17.50 2.23 -10.41
N THR A 442 -18.29 2.36 -11.48
CA THR A 442 -19.76 2.32 -11.39
C THR A 442 -20.27 0.91 -11.09
N THR A 443 -21.57 0.76 -10.80
CA THR A 443 -22.19 -0.55 -10.59
C THR A 443 -21.95 -1.48 -11.79
N ALA A 444 -22.11 -0.98 -13.02
CA ALA A 444 -21.83 -1.75 -14.24
C ALA A 444 -20.36 -2.20 -14.32
N CYS A 445 -19.42 -1.34 -13.90
CA CYS A 445 -18.01 -1.72 -13.83
C CYS A 445 -17.78 -2.84 -12.80
N ARG A 446 -18.36 -2.72 -11.59
CA ARG A 446 -18.24 -3.76 -10.55
C ARG A 446 -18.84 -5.09 -11.01
N GLU A 447 -20.02 -5.07 -11.62
CA GLU A 447 -20.68 -6.27 -12.14
C GLU A 447 -19.81 -6.96 -13.20
N LEU A 448 -19.20 -6.20 -14.12
CA LEU A 448 -18.30 -6.76 -15.14
C LEU A 448 -17.00 -7.34 -14.53
N ILE A 449 -16.43 -6.68 -13.53
CA ILE A 449 -15.25 -7.18 -12.80
C ILE A 449 -15.59 -8.46 -12.03
N MET A 450 -16.74 -8.47 -11.32
CA MET A 450 -17.19 -9.65 -10.59
C MET A 450 -17.56 -10.80 -11.52
N GLN A 451 -18.15 -10.52 -12.68
CA GLN A 451 -18.38 -11.53 -13.71
C GLN A 451 -17.05 -12.19 -14.11
N ALA A 452 -16.03 -11.40 -14.44
CA ALA A 452 -14.72 -11.93 -14.78
C ALA A 452 -14.10 -12.75 -13.64
N TYR A 453 -14.28 -12.31 -12.39
CA TYR A 453 -13.83 -13.01 -11.19
C TYR A 453 -14.53 -14.38 -11.02
N HIS A 454 -15.86 -14.41 -11.10
CA HIS A 454 -16.67 -15.63 -10.92
C HIS A 454 -16.49 -16.63 -12.06
N ASP A 455 -16.45 -16.15 -13.30
CA ASP A 455 -16.32 -17.02 -14.47
C ASP A 455 -14.99 -17.79 -14.46
N PHE A 456 -13.95 -17.23 -13.82
CA PHE A 456 -12.63 -17.84 -13.66
C PHE A 456 -12.15 -18.45 -14.99
N THR A 457 -12.04 -17.61 -16.02
CA THR A 457 -11.54 -18.00 -17.35
C THR A 457 -10.48 -17.05 -17.90
N ASN A 458 -9.80 -17.48 -18.96
CA ASN A 458 -8.91 -16.65 -19.79
C ASN A 458 -9.72 -15.94 -20.87
N TRP A 459 -10.27 -14.75 -20.57
CA TRP A 459 -11.22 -14.08 -21.45
C TRP A 459 -11.23 -12.55 -21.31
N GLU A 460 -11.66 -11.86 -22.37
CA GLU A 460 -11.93 -10.41 -22.39
C GLU A 460 -13.44 -10.17 -22.33
N TYR A 461 -13.89 -9.48 -21.29
CA TYR A 461 -15.27 -9.15 -21.01
C TYR A 461 -15.55 -7.69 -21.39
N THR A 462 -16.71 -7.48 -22.01
CA THR A 462 -17.19 -6.14 -22.39
C THR A 462 -18.63 -5.98 -21.95
N SER A 463 -19.00 -4.81 -21.43
CA SER A 463 -20.40 -4.52 -21.13
C SER A 463 -21.23 -4.41 -22.42
N GLU A 464 -22.44 -5.00 -22.41
CA GLU A 464 -23.39 -4.88 -23.52
C GLU A 464 -23.87 -3.44 -23.72
N ASP A 465 -24.06 -2.72 -22.61
CA ASP A 465 -24.56 -1.34 -22.61
C ASP A 465 -23.44 -0.32 -22.90
N ASN A 466 -22.21 -0.62 -22.52
CA ASN A 466 -21.05 0.23 -22.78
C ASN A 466 -19.81 -0.58 -23.21
N PRO A 467 -19.58 -0.78 -24.52
CA PRO A 467 -18.44 -1.52 -25.04
C PRO A 467 -17.06 -0.90 -24.74
N GLU A 468 -16.99 0.33 -24.22
CA GLU A 468 -15.74 0.93 -23.73
C GLU A 468 -15.29 0.32 -22.40
N LEU A 469 -16.22 -0.23 -21.60
CA LEU A 469 -15.91 -0.92 -20.36
C LEU A 469 -15.34 -2.30 -20.68
N LYS A 470 -14.08 -2.52 -20.32
CA LYS A 470 -13.38 -3.77 -20.58
C LYS A 470 -12.69 -4.31 -19.34
N VAL A 471 -12.78 -5.62 -19.18
CA VAL A 471 -12.04 -6.38 -18.17
C VAL A 471 -11.40 -7.59 -18.86
N GLU A 472 -10.12 -7.83 -18.65
CA GLU A 472 -9.45 -9.04 -19.14
C GLU A 472 -9.01 -9.91 -17.96
N SER A 473 -9.35 -11.20 -17.99
CA SER A 473 -8.96 -12.18 -16.96
C SER A 473 -7.97 -13.18 -17.53
N LYS A 474 -6.96 -13.53 -16.73
CA LYS A 474 -5.98 -14.59 -17.00
C LYS A 474 -5.72 -15.43 -15.75
N ILE A 475 -5.75 -16.74 -15.90
CA ILE A 475 -5.43 -17.71 -14.87
C ILE A 475 -4.03 -18.24 -15.12
N LYS A 476 -3.23 -18.23 -14.08
CA LYS A 476 -1.85 -18.69 -14.07
C LYS A 476 -1.67 -19.73 -12.99
N ASP A 477 -0.85 -20.74 -13.27
CA ASP A 477 -0.42 -21.66 -12.22
C ASP A 477 0.53 -20.92 -11.30
N VAL A 478 0.58 -21.29 -10.01
CA VAL A 478 1.55 -20.73 -9.05
C VAL A 478 2.99 -20.81 -9.58
N GLU A 479 3.34 -21.90 -10.25
CA GLU A 479 4.66 -22.12 -10.84
C GLU A 479 5.02 -21.13 -11.96
N ASP A 480 4.04 -20.48 -12.60
CA ASP A 480 4.31 -19.47 -13.64
C ASP A 480 4.96 -18.20 -13.08
N PHE A 481 4.84 -17.97 -11.76
CA PHE A 481 5.43 -16.82 -11.07
C PHE A 481 6.80 -17.13 -10.46
N LYS A 482 7.23 -18.39 -10.55
CA LYS A 482 8.50 -18.86 -10.02
C LYS A 482 9.57 -18.83 -11.11
N PHE A 483 10.78 -18.45 -10.73
CA PHE A 483 11.94 -18.48 -11.61
C PHE A 483 13.20 -18.89 -10.87
N THR A 484 14.18 -19.36 -11.63
CA THR A 484 15.53 -19.63 -11.17
C THR A 484 16.44 -18.53 -11.69
N LYS A 485 17.05 -17.77 -10.78
CA LYS A 485 18.14 -16.86 -11.11
C LYS A 485 19.46 -17.61 -11.07
N LEU A 486 20.20 -17.55 -12.17
CA LEU A 486 21.46 -18.27 -12.31
C LEU A 486 22.58 -17.32 -12.72
N ILE A 487 23.71 -17.40 -12.03
CA ILE A 487 24.90 -16.61 -12.37
C ILE A 487 25.64 -17.28 -13.52
N ILE A 488 25.87 -16.51 -14.58
CA ILE A 488 26.66 -16.91 -15.74
C ILE A 488 28.05 -16.27 -15.64
N ASN A 489 29.08 -17.11 -15.75
CA ASN A 489 30.46 -16.68 -15.72
C ASN A 489 31.11 -16.90 -17.08
N ARG A 490 32.06 -16.02 -17.41
CA ARG A 490 32.90 -16.12 -18.59
C ARG A 490 34.37 -15.99 -18.20
N PRO A 491 35.30 -16.53 -18.99
CA PRO A 491 36.69 -16.62 -18.56
C PRO A 491 37.40 -15.27 -18.72
N LEU A 492 38.11 -14.88 -17.67
CA LEU A 492 39.03 -13.76 -17.66
C LEU A 492 40.14 -13.97 -18.71
N ARG A 493 40.33 -13.00 -19.61
CA ARG A 493 41.44 -13.01 -20.57
C ARG A 493 42.23 -11.71 -20.47
N LEU A 494 43.52 -11.84 -20.16
CA LEU A 494 44.41 -10.72 -19.90
C LEU A 494 45.65 -10.80 -20.78
N GLU A 495 45.99 -9.66 -21.34
CA GLU A 495 47.27 -9.37 -21.96
C GLU A 495 48.12 -8.54 -21.01
N TYR A 496 49.37 -8.96 -20.83
CA TYR A 496 50.37 -8.20 -20.09
C TYR A 496 51.39 -7.66 -21.08
N LYS A 497 51.49 -6.33 -21.18
CA LYS A 497 52.41 -5.64 -22.07
C LYS A 497 52.88 -4.33 -21.46
N ASP A 498 54.13 -3.96 -21.74
CA ASP A 498 54.73 -2.71 -21.28
C ASP A 498 54.58 -2.54 -19.76
N ILE A 499 54.90 -3.61 -19.01
CA ILE A 499 54.73 -3.69 -17.55
C ILE A 499 55.72 -2.70 -16.89
N HIS A 500 55.20 -1.75 -16.13
CA HIS A 500 55.98 -0.80 -15.36
C HIS A 500 55.25 -0.42 -14.08
N PHE A 501 55.99 -0.01 -13.06
CA PHE A 501 55.41 0.54 -11.85
C PHE A 501 55.25 2.05 -11.99
N ASP A 502 54.05 2.57 -11.74
CA ASP A 502 53.78 3.99 -11.66
C ASP A 502 53.38 4.39 -10.24
N GLU A 503 54.17 5.30 -9.67
CA GLU A 503 54.00 5.79 -8.30
C GLU A 503 52.66 6.52 -8.12
N ALA A 504 52.15 7.20 -9.16
CA ALA A 504 50.91 7.97 -9.10
C ALA A 504 49.68 7.05 -9.05
N THR A 505 49.60 6.06 -9.94
CA THR A 505 48.50 5.07 -9.93
C THR A 505 48.57 4.11 -8.74
N ALA A 506 49.67 4.08 -7.99
CA ALA A 506 49.86 3.22 -6.84
C ALA A 506 49.64 3.91 -5.47
N GLU A 507 49.24 5.20 -5.44
CA GLU A 507 49.19 6.02 -4.22
C GLU A 507 48.32 5.42 -3.11
N ASP A 508 47.14 4.90 -3.48
CA ASP A 508 46.13 4.34 -2.56
C ASP A 508 46.42 2.92 -2.08
N TYR A 509 47.48 2.27 -2.60
CA TYR A 509 47.82 0.91 -2.18
C TYR A 509 48.65 0.91 -0.89
N LYS A 510 48.42 -0.12 -0.07
CA LYS A 510 49.21 -0.36 1.15
C LYS A 510 50.68 -0.56 0.80
N GLU A 511 51.58 -0.19 1.71
CA GLU A 511 53.03 -0.29 1.52
C GLU A 511 53.48 -1.68 1.05
N ALA A 512 52.99 -2.75 1.71
CA ALA A 512 53.30 -4.13 1.32
C ALA A 512 52.80 -4.51 -0.09
N ASP A 513 51.74 -3.87 -0.58
CA ASP A 513 51.21 -4.08 -1.93
C ASP A 513 52.03 -3.32 -2.97
N ARG A 514 52.44 -2.08 -2.66
CA ARG A 514 53.37 -1.31 -3.48
C ARG A 514 54.72 -2.01 -3.62
N ASP A 515 55.25 -2.59 -2.54
CA ASP A 515 56.49 -3.36 -2.57
C ASP A 515 56.39 -4.57 -3.49
N LEU A 516 55.25 -5.29 -3.46
CA LEU A 516 55.00 -6.41 -4.35
C LEU A 516 54.88 -5.95 -5.80
N LEU A 517 54.13 -4.88 -6.07
CA LEU A 517 53.97 -4.30 -7.42
C LEU A 517 55.32 -3.85 -8.00
N LYS A 518 56.12 -3.10 -7.22
CA LYS A 518 57.48 -2.68 -7.61
C LYS A 518 58.35 -3.88 -7.95
N LYS A 519 58.36 -4.90 -7.08
CA LYS A 519 59.15 -6.12 -7.29
C LYS A 519 58.75 -6.87 -8.57
N VAL A 520 57.46 -6.93 -8.87
CA VAL A 520 56.93 -7.56 -10.08
C VAL A 520 57.27 -6.73 -11.31
N ALA A 521 57.11 -5.40 -11.25
CA ALA A 521 57.45 -4.50 -12.34
C ALA A 521 58.94 -4.57 -12.70
N THR A 522 59.85 -4.46 -11.72
CA THR A 522 61.30 -4.55 -11.96
C THR A 522 61.68 -5.86 -12.64
N TYR A 523 61.10 -7.00 -12.20
CA TYR A 523 61.36 -8.28 -12.85
C TYR A 523 60.94 -8.26 -14.32
N TRP A 524 59.75 -7.72 -14.63
CA TRP A 524 59.25 -7.71 -16.00
C TRP A 524 59.92 -6.65 -16.89
N GLU A 525 60.35 -5.51 -16.36
CA GLU A 525 61.16 -4.52 -17.08
C GLU A 525 62.48 -5.15 -17.56
N ASP A 526 63.11 -5.98 -16.73
CA ASP A 526 64.36 -6.69 -17.06
C ASP A 526 64.17 -7.86 -18.03
N ASN A 527 62.97 -8.45 -18.08
CA ASN A 527 62.70 -9.72 -18.78
C ASN A 527 61.69 -9.61 -19.95
N MET A 528 61.12 -8.43 -20.18
CA MET A 528 60.19 -8.14 -21.28
C MET A 528 60.57 -6.79 -21.93
N PRO A 529 61.44 -6.79 -22.96
CA PRO A 529 61.86 -5.58 -23.64
C PRO A 529 60.70 -4.83 -24.30
N ALA A 530 60.82 -3.49 -24.36
CA ALA A 530 59.82 -2.63 -24.99
C ALA A 530 59.53 -3.05 -26.44
N GLY A 531 58.24 -3.17 -26.77
CA GLY A 531 57.78 -3.57 -28.11
C GLY A 531 57.56 -5.07 -28.33
N GLN A 532 57.76 -5.91 -27.31
CA GLN A 532 57.39 -7.33 -27.38
C GLN A 532 55.85 -7.50 -27.43
N ALA A 533 55.39 -8.58 -28.07
CA ALA A 533 53.98 -8.98 -28.02
C ALA A 533 53.56 -9.25 -26.57
N GLY A 534 52.31 -8.93 -26.22
CA GLY A 534 51.82 -9.18 -24.88
C GLY A 534 51.75 -10.67 -24.56
N ILE A 535 51.88 -10.99 -23.28
CA ILE A 535 51.89 -12.36 -22.78
C ILE A 535 50.59 -12.67 -22.02
N PRO A 536 50.14 -13.94 -21.99
CA PRO A 536 48.96 -14.33 -21.25
C PRO A 536 49.21 -14.46 -19.74
N ASP A 537 48.11 -14.44 -18.97
CA ASP A 537 48.09 -14.57 -17.51
C ASP A 537 48.92 -15.75 -16.98
N LEU A 538 48.74 -16.95 -17.56
CA LEU A 538 49.49 -18.14 -17.15
C LEU A 538 51.00 -17.96 -17.28
N THR A 539 51.47 -17.32 -18.36
CA THR A 539 52.90 -17.06 -18.59
C THR A 539 53.40 -16.02 -17.61
N PHE A 540 52.65 -14.92 -17.42
CA PHE A 540 52.99 -13.86 -16.48
C PHE A 540 53.23 -14.41 -15.06
N PHE A 541 52.32 -15.22 -14.52
CA PHE A 541 52.50 -15.75 -13.17
C PHE A 541 53.50 -16.92 -13.09
N SER A 542 53.63 -17.73 -14.16
CA SER A 542 54.58 -18.85 -14.16
C SER A 542 56.04 -18.39 -14.15
N GLU A 543 56.36 -17.30 -14.86
CA GLU A 543 57.71 -16.74 -14.84
C GLU A 543 58.05 -16.11 -13.47
N LEU A 544 57.11 -15.41 -12.84
CA LEU A 544 57.28 -14.91 -11.47
C LEU A 544 57.57 -16.06 -10.48
N LYS A 545 56.87 -17.19 -10.62
CA LYS A 545 57.10 -18.39 -9.81
C LYS A 545 58.47 -19.00 -10.06
N LYS A 546 58.94 -19.10 -11.32
CA LYS A 546 60.29 -19.57 -11.67
C LYS A 546 61.37 -18.66 -11.09
N ALA A 547 61.15 -17.35 -11.10
CA ALA A 547 62.01 -16.34 -10.51
C ALA A 547 61.96 -16.31 -8.96
N LYS A 548 61.18 -17.20 -8.32
CA LYS A 548 60.97 -17.26 -6.87
C LYS A 548 60.39 -15.96 -6.29
N ILE A 549 59.64 -15.20 -7.10
CA ILE A 549 58.86 -14.05 -6.65
C ILE A 549 57.54 -14.60 -6.09
N LYS A 550 57.42 -14.59 -4.75
CA LYS A 550 56.25 -15.12 -4.06
C LYS A 550 55.05 -14.19 -4.26
N VAL A 551 54.06 -14.64 -5.02
CA VAL A 551 52.74 -14.02 -5.12
C VAL A 551 51.74 -14.84 -4.29
N PRO A 552 51.24 -14.33 -3.14
CA PRO A 552 50.16 -14.97 -2.41
C PRO A 552 48.88 -15.03 -3.24
N GLN A 553 48.07 -16.09 -3.09
CA GLN A 553 46.80 -16.22 -3.81
C GLN A 553 45.88 -15.00 -3.64
N GLY A 554 45.79 -14.44 -2.43
CA GLY A 554 45.02 -13.22 -2.14
C GLY A 554 45.55 -11.94 -2.80
N LYS A 555 46.70 -11.98 -3.48
CA LYS A 555 47.30 -10.86 -4.22
C LYS A 555 47.27 -11.05 -5.74
N VAL A 556 46.69 -12.14 -6.24
CA VAL A 556 46.56 -12.40 -7.69
C VAL A 556 45.66 -11.36 -8.36
N ALA A 557 44.50 -11.06 -7.76
CA ALA A 557 43.59 -10.03 -8.26
C ALA A 557 44.23 -8.64 -8.31
N LEU A 558 45.05 -8.29 -7.31
CA LEU A 558 45.83 -7.05 -7.29
C LEU A 558 46.72 -6.93 -8.54
N LEU A 559 47.52 -7.96 -8.83
CA LEU A 559 48.43 -7.94 -9.98
C LEU A 559 47.69 -7.95 -11.32
N ARG A 560 46.57 -8.69 -11.42
CA ARG A 560 45.69 -8.69 -12.59
C ARG A 560 45.10 -7.31 -12.87
N ASN A 561 44.59 -6.64 -11.85
CA ASN A 561 43.96 -5.32 -12.00
C ASN A 561 44.99 -4.22 -12.29
N TYR A 562 46.20 -4.33 -11.74
CA TYR A 562 47.22 -3.30 -11.92
C TYR A 562 47.99 -3.44 -13.25
N PHE A 563 48.38 -4.66 -13.64
CA PHE A 563 49.22 -4.88 -14.83
C PHE A 563 48.49 -5.49 -16.03
N GLY A 564 47.38 -6.19 -15.81
CA GLY A 564 46.66 -6.89 -16.87
C GLY A 564 45.72 -5.97 -17.62
N LYS A 565 45.69 -6.08 -18.95
CA LYS A 565 44.69 -5.44 -19.81
C LYS A 565 43.77 -6.50 -20.41
N ARG A 566 42.47 -6.23 -20.45
CA ARG A 566 41.48 -7.12 -21.06
C ARG A 566 41.78 -7.30 -22.54
N ASN A 567 41.89 -8.55 -22.98
CA ASN A 567 42.06 -8.88 -24.39
C ASN A 567 41.40 -10.23 -24.70
N ALA A 568 40.36 -10.23 -25.55
CA ALA A 568 39.59 -11.42 -25.90
C ALA A 568 40.38 -12.46 -26.70
N ASP A 569 41.47 -12.06 -27.35
CA ASP A 569 42.33 -12.95 -28.15
C ASP A 569 43.36 -13.71 -27.29
N MET A 570 43.47 -13.38 -25.98
CA MET A 570 44.38 -14.05 -25.07
C MET A 570 43.80 -15.37 -24.52
N PRO A 571 44.63 -16.38 -24.25
CA PRO A 571 44.22 -17.56 -23.48
C PRO A 571 43.53 -17.21 -22.15
N GLU A 572 42.64 -18.10 -21.71
CA GLU A 572 41.91 -17.97 -20.46
C GLU A 572 42.84 -17.98 -19.25
N ALA A 573 42.56 -17.10 -18.28
CA ALA A 573 43.20 -17.08 -16.99
C ALA A 573 42.58 -18.11 -16.04
N TYR A 574 43.39 -18.64 -15.12
CA TYR A 574 42.99 -19.69 -14.19
C TYR A 574 42.81 -19.16 -12.77
N VAL A 575 41.94 -19.79 -11.95
CA VAL A 575 41.71 -19.37 -10.56
C VAL A 575 43.03 -19.31 -9.78
N LYS A 576 43.84 -20.36 -9.88
CA LYS A 576 45.25 -20.36 -9.48
C LYS A 576 46.07 -20.08 -10.74
N PRO A 577 46.76 -18.93 -10.83
CA PRO A 577 47.33 -18.47 -12.10
C PRO A 577 48.54 -19.27 -12.59
N THR A 578 48.96 -20.31 -11.88
CA THR A 578 50.05 -21.23 -12.29
C THR A 578 49.60 -22.68 -12.38
N ASP A 579 48.29 -22.95 -12.32
CA ASP A 579 47.71 -24.29 -12.32
C ASP A 579 46.50 -24.33 -13.25
N ALA A 580 46.71 -24.90 -14.44
CA ALA A 580 45.67 -25.01 -15.47
C ALA A 580 44.49 -25.92 -15.06
N ASN A 581 44.63 -26.72 -14.01
CA ASN A 581 43.55 -27.58 -13.51
C ASN A 581 42.67 -26.87 -12.46
N SER A 582 42.95 -25.62 -12.14
CA SER A 582 42.21 -24.88 -11.10
C SER A 582 40.87 -24.29 -11.55
N GLY A 583 40.47 -24.56 -12.80
CA GLY A 583 39.32 -23.91 -13.44
C GLY A 583 39.63 -22.48 -13.88
N PHE A 584 38.77 -21.92 -14.74
CA PHE A 584 38.95 -20.57 -15.24
C PHE A 584 38.59 -19.53 -14.18
N ALA A 585 39.38 -18.47 -14.12
CA ALA A 585 39.03 -17.30 -13.32
C ALA A 585 37.86 -16.57 -13.99
N PRO A 586 36.80 -16.21 -13.25
CA PRO A 586 35.68 -15.48 -13.81
C PRO A 586 36.10 -14.05 -14.15
N ASP A 587 35.61 -13.57 -15.28
CA ASP A 587 35.68 -12.19 -15.69
C ASP A 587 34.55 -11.39 -14.98
N PRO A 588 34.85 -10.48 -14.03
CA PRO A 588 33.82 -9.66 -13.40
C PRO A 588 33.09 -8.70 -14.35
N ASP A 589 33.69 -8.33 -15.49
CA ASP A 589 33.11 -7.40 -16.47
C ASP A 589 32.17 -8.12 -17.45
N LEU A 590 32.30 -9.44 -17.55
CA LEU A 590 31.47 -10.31 -18.39
C LEU A 590 30.60 -11.28 -17.58
N LYS A 591 30.56 -11.10 -16.25
CA LYS A 591 29.70 -11.83 -15.35
C LYS A 591 28.27 -11.31 -15.52
N ASP A 592 27.33 -12.22 -15.72
CA ASP A 592 25.92 -11.88 -15.89
C ASP A 592 25.03 -12.81 -15.05
N SER A 593 23.72 -12.58 -15.09
CA SER A 593 22.73 -13.50 -14.51
C SER A 593 21.53 -13.65 -15.42
N GLU A 594 21.06 -14.89 -15.56
CA GLU A 594 19.84 -15.23 -16.28
C GLU A 594 18.69 -15.45 -15.32
N ILE A 595 17.50 -15.03 -15.72
CA ILE A 595 16.22 -15.31 -15.05
C ILE A 595 15.50 -16.35 -15.90
N ILE A 596 15.49 -17.59 -15.42
CA ILE A 596 14.98 -18.75 -16.15
C ILE A 596 13.60 -19.10 -15.56
N PRO A 597 12.51 -19.10 -16.36
CA PRO A 597 11.20 -19.52 -15.88
C PRO A 597 11.24 -20.92 -15.26
N TRP A 598 10.52 -21.14 -14.16
CA TRP A 598 10.60 -22.39 -13.40
C TRP A 598 10.25 -23.64 -14.22
N LYS A 599 9.36 -23.50 -15.20
CA LYS A 599 8.91 -24.58 -16.08
C LYS A 599 9.87 -24.89 -17.24
N GLU A 600 10.94 -24.12 -17.42
CA GLU A 600 11.94 -24.36 -18.47
C GLU A 600 13.15 -25.14 -17.94
N ASP A 601 13.70 -26.04 -18.76
CA ASP A 601 14.95 -26.71 -18.45
C ASP A 601 16.12 -25.71 -18.54
N ILE A 602 16.95 -25.68 -17.51
CA ILE A 602 18.06 -24.71 -17.40
C ILE A 602 19.04 -24.90 -18.55
N ALA A 603 19.42 -26.13 -18.90
CA ALA A 603 20.41 -26.38 -19.93
C ALA A 603 19.86 -26.01 -21.32
N GLU A 604 18.61 -26.36 -21.63
CA GLU A 604 17.96 -26.00 -22.88
C GLU A 604 17.80 -24.48 -23.02
N TYR A 605 17.38 -23.79 -21.94
CA TYR A 605 17.26 -22.33 -21.95
C TYR A 605 18.60 -21.66 -22.26
N LEU A 606 19.68 -22.08 -21.58
CA LEU A 606 21.00 -21.48 -21.75
C LEU A 606 21.60 -21.79 -23.12
N ASP A 607 21.41 -23.00 -23.65
CA ASP A 607 21.86 -23.37 -24.99
C ASP A 607 21.15 -22.56 -26.09
N LYS A 608 19.88 -22.22 -25.87
CA LYS A 608 19.08 -21.42 -26.80
C LYS A 608 19.39 -19.91 -26.69
N ASN A 609 19.46 -19.38 -25.48
CA ASN A 609 19.45 -17.93 -25.24
C ASN A 609 20.84 -17.35 -24.93
N VAL A 610 21.76 -18.12 -24.34
CA VAL A 610 23.09 -17.63 -23.90
C VAL A 610 24.21 -18.10 -24.82
N ARG A 611 24.27 -19.42 -25.10
CA ARG A 611 25.36 -20.03 -25.88
C ARG A 611 25.62 -19.38 -27.25
N PRO A 612 24.63 -18.89 -28.01
CA PRO A 612 24.89 -18.22 -29.29
C PRO A 612 25.72 -16.93 -29.17
N TYR A 613 25.64 -16.26 -28.02
CA TYR A 613 26.31 -14.97 -27.77
C TYR A 613 27.54 -15.12 -26.87
N ALA A 614 27.56 -16.13 -26.01
CA ALA A 614 28.64 -16.41 -25.08
C ALA A 614 28.99 -17.91 -25.10
N PRO A 615 29.67 -18.44 -26.12
CA PRO A 615 29.90 -19.89 -26.28
C PRO A 615 30.81 -20.50 -25.20
N ASP A 616 31.58 -19.66 -24.51
CA ASP A 616 32.57 -20.02 -23.50
C ASP A 616 32.08 -19.86 -22.05
N PHE A 617 30.77 -19.64 -21.87
CA PHE A 617 30.19 -19.49 -20.55
C PHE A 617 30.22 -20.79 -19.74
N TRP A 618 30.20 -20.65 -18.41
CA TRP A 618 29.84 -21.72 -17.50
C TRP A 618 29.00 -21.18 -16.35
N TYR A 619 28.33 -22.10 -15.67
CA TYR A 619 27.49 -21.81 -14.51
C TYR A 619 27.63 -22.91 -13.46
N ASN A 620 27.13 -22.63 -12.27
CA ASN A 620 27.02 -23.60 -11.18
C ASN A 620 25.59 -23.53 -10.64
N GLU A 621 24.84 -24.61 -10.80
CA GLU A 621 23.45 -24.68 -10.33
C GLU A 621 23.32 -24.52 -8.82
N ALA A 622 24.35 -24.88 -8.05
CA ALA A 622 24.35 -24.69 -6.60
C ALA A 622 24.38 -23.21 -6.19
N ASP A 623 24.78 -22.31 -7.10
CA ASP A 623 24.76 -20.86 -6.88
C ASP A 623 23.44 -20.22 -7.36
N SER A 624 22.51 -21.04 -7.87
CA SER A 624 21.20 -20.55 -8.28
C SER A 624 20.36 -20.12 -7.09
N LYS A 625 19.45 -19.18 -7.35
CA LYS A 625 18.48 -18.71 -6.36
C LYS A 625 17.09 -18.80 -6.95
N ILE A 626 16.15 -19.23 -6.13
CA ILE A 626 14.74 -19.15 -6.49
C ILE A 626 14.27 -17.71 -6.27
N GLY A 627 13.47 -17.23 -7.22
CA GLY A 627 12.79 -15.95 -7.09
C GLY A 627 11.33 -16.08 -7.54
N TYR A 628 10.54 -15.12 -7.07
CA TYR A 628 9.14 -14.96 -7.39
C TYR A 628 8.89 -13.56 -7.95
N GLU A 629 8.15 -13.49 -9.06
CA GLU A 629 7.71 -12.25 -9.71
C GLU A 629 6.32 -12.47 -10.31
N ILE A 630 5.45 -11.47 -10.20
CA ILE A 630 4.14 -11.43 -10.84
C ILE A 630 4.20 -10.37 -11.94
N PRO A 631 4.52 -10.75 -13.20
CA PRO A 631 4.79 -9.82 -14.28
C PRO A 631 3.48 -9.29 -14.90
N PHE A 632 2.61 -8.71 -14.09
CA PHE A 632 1.21 -8.39 -14.44
C PHE A 632 1.10 -7.63 -15.76
N THR A 633 1.84 -6.54 -15.95
CA THR A 633 1.81 -5.76 -17.21
C THR A 633 2.23 -6.58 -18.43
N ARG A 634 3.17 -7.52 -18.27
CA ARG A 634 3.64 -8.39 -19.36
C ARG A 634 2.57 -9.40 -19.75
N GLU A 635 1.82 -9.92 -18.78
CA GLU A 635 0.73 -10.86 -19.04
C GLU A 635 -0.36 -10.23 -19.90
N PHE A 636 -0.71 -8.95 -19.71
CA PHE A 636 -1.74 -8.26 -20.49
C PHE A 636 -1.20 -7.46 -21.69
N TYR A 637 0.11 -7.48 -21.92
CA TYR A 637 0.70 -6.76 -23.05
C TYR A 637 0.26 -7.37 -24.39
N LYS A 638 -0.46 -6.59 -25.19
CA LYS A 638 -0.78 -6.91 -26.60
C LYS A 638 0.23 -6.19 -27.49
N TYR A 639 1.05 -6.94 -28.22
CA TYR A 639 1.98 -6.35 -29.19
C TYR A 639 1.20 -5.66 -30.31
N THR A 640 1.37 -4.34 -30.39
CA THR A 640 0.87 -3.56 -31.53
C THR A 640 2.02 -3.39 -32.51
N PRO A 641 2.00 -4.06 -33.69
CA PRO A 641 3.01 -3.85 -34.70
C PRO A 641 3.03 -2.37 -35.10
N LEU A 642 4.24 -1.82 -35.25
CA LEU A 642 4.39 -0.46 -35.76
C LEU A 642 3.69 -0.35 -37.11
N THR A 643 2.86 0.68 -37.27
CA THR A 643 2.24 0.99 -38.56
C THR A 643 3.34 1.10 -39.62
N PRO A 644 3.30 0.32 -40.71
CA PRO A 644 4.33 0.39 -41.74
C PRO A 644 4.51 1.81 -42.26
N SER A 645 5.74 2.24 -42.49
CA SER A 645 6.07 3.60 -42.94
C SER A 645 5.34 4.00 -44.23
N SER A 646 5.00 3.05 -45.09
CA SER A 646 4.20 3.24 -46.29
C SER A 646 2.77 3.71 -46.01
N VAL A 647 2.15 3.24 -44.92
CA VAL A 647 0.78 3.61 -44.53
C VAL A 647 0.77 5.01 -43.91
N ILE A 648 1.75 5.31 -43.05
CA ILE A 648 1.94 6.66 -42.48
C ILE A 648 2.13 7.70 -43.58
N PHE A 649 2.91 7.36 -44.60
CA PHE A 649 3.17 8.22 -45.75
C PHE A 649 1.89 8.51 -46.58
N GLU A 650 1.06 7.50 -46.82
CA GLU A 650 -0.24 7.65 -47.48
C GLU A 650 -1.22 8.53 -46.68
N GLU A 651 -1.25 8.40 -45.34
CA GLU A 651 -2.08 9.25 -44.49
C GLU A 651 -1.61 10.70 -44.46
N LEU A 652 -0.29 10.94 -44.38
CA LEU A 652 0.29 12.28 -44.48
C LEU A 652 -0.09 12.95 -45.81
N LYS A 653 -0.01 12.22 -46.91
CA LYS A 653 -0.42 12.72 -48.22
C LYS A 653 -1.90 13.09 -48.28
N LYS A 654 -2.78 12.26 -47.69
CA LYS A 654 -4.22 12.57 -47.58
C LYS A 654 -4.48 13.79 -46.69
N LEU A 655 -3.70 13.97 -45.64
CA LEU A 655 -3.78 15.14 -44.76
C LEU A 655 -3.31 16.40 -45.49
N GLU A 656 -2.22 16.35 -46.25
CA GLU A 656 -1.74 17.45 -47.10
C GLU A 656 -2.75 17.83 -48.19
N GLU A 657 -3.39 16.85 -48.83
CA GLU A 657 -4.46 17.07 -49.81
C GLU A 657 -5.68 17.75 -49.16
N ARG A 658 -6.06 17.32 -47.96
CA ARG A 658 -7.18 17.87 -47.20
C ARG A 658 -6.88 19.27 -46.64
N GLU A 659 -5.64 19.51 -46.21
CA GLU A 659 -5.14 20.83 -45.81
C GLU A 659 -5.16 21.79 -47.01
N SER A 660 -4.69 21.34 -48.17
CA SER A 660 -4.72 22.12 -49.42
C SER A 660 -6.15 22.45 -49.86
N GLU A 661 -7.09 21.51 -49.78
CA GLU A 661 -8.52 21.74 -50.04
C GLU A 661 -9.14 22.74 -49.06
N LEU A 662 -8.81 22.64 -47.77
CA LEU A 662 -9.29 23.55 -46.75
C LEU A 662 -8.73 24.96 -46.95
N LEU A 663 -7.43 25.08 -47.25
CA LEU A 663 -6.78 26.34 -47.59
C LEU A 663 -7.39 26.98 -48.83
N SER A 664 -7.66 26.21 -49.89
CA SER A 664 -8.33 26.75 -51.08
C SER A 664 -9.75 27.24 -50.77
N LYS A 665 -10.51 26.54 -49.91
CA LYS A 665 -11.85 26.98 -49.50
C LYS A 665 -11.83 28.25 -48.64
N ILE A 666 -10.75 28.48 -47.90
CA ILE A 666 -10.59 29.68 -47.06
C ILE A 666 -10.10 30.87 -47.90
N LEU A 667 -9.24 30.64 -48.90
CA LEU A 667 -8.60 31.69 -49.69
C LEU A 667 -9.36 32.09 -50.97
N GLY A 668 -10.39 31.33 -51.36
CA GLY A 668 -11.29 31.65 -52.48
C GLY A 668 -11.08 30.76 -53.71
#